data_AF-A0A4R0RQ88-F1
#
_entry.id   AF-A0A4R0RQ88-F1
#
_cell.length_a   1.000
_cell.length_b   1.000
_cell.length_c   1.000
_cell.angle_alpha   90.00
_cell.angle_beta   90.00
_cell.angle_gamma   90.00
#
_symmetry.space_group_name_H-M   'P 1'
#
loop_
_entity.id
_entity.type
_entity.pdbx_description
1 polymer ?
#
loop_
_entity_poly.entity_id
_entity_poly.type
_entity_poly.pdbx_seq_one_letter_code
_entity_poly.pdbx_strand_id
1 'polypeptide(L)'
;MRRDVRILLVGDEGVGKSTIVTSLIKESFVPHVQHIVPEVTIPPEVTPEDVTTYIVDSGNSDADRSHLESEIRKAHVICIVYAIDDPNSFSRIPAHWLPYFRQLGVNVPVILVGNKIDLRGGEVTNEALEDEIIPIMNEFKEVETCVECSALANVNVSEVFYFAQKAVLHPTAPLYDSRDHVLKRDCVAALRRIFKLCDTNKDGVLDGQELNEFQSKCFDTPLQAQELEGIKDMVREHSASGVQGDGLTEAGFLYLHTMFIQRGRLETTWTVLRQFGYGEDLRLTEAFLYPKFEVPHDCSVELSPLGYKFFTDIFEAYDKDQDGALKTEELNDLFSTSPGNPWANQKFPDTTVADDTGAVTLQGWLAQWSMTTLLEHKTTLAYLSYLGHPQPLSALQITRPRKTERRKGSGKTSLLRAFVGRKFSDAYNTTKRMNSVVNSVDIEGSEKYLVLQEFGSNYEPEMLKSSKKLDLADVIIYVYDSSDTNSFSYISGLRQRYNLDHIPTLFVATKSDLDLAQQSLRAQVYLVSPNLTQPRTQNNPRLIAIDTTSRTSMDEDMDFDSGNAPQQQPQIQPTYQDTNGHTDGRKMLDLVFVQDCTGSQGSYITSATKNIQSICQHIFESGKLQSPEDLRIGLVAYRDHPPQDHTYVTKNFGFSSDISKVESDLGSLYASGGGDGPEAVTAGLAEALNMDWRPQASKMVVLIADAPPHGIGEYGDGFEDGSPDGNDPLQLARAMAGRGITLFFVACEPALSGYAYATDFFQAMTNITSGLMLPLTTADLLTHAIVGSVLENLDMERLVREVGQAVSQRILGNNESVDDVARELHERLLLRNESTKKVVIESIYRESEEAKHNTSVYMQAASLAEARPLLRRVPGTRFTDKYLHSRMSSGRSYPYAPYLPTRKTTSPSTSTSSPTIPTPSHSPPRKVVTDFAAFGAPSTASVFGTKVASTPFSLAGGKAAFGGIRGGVRGGFDDDEEEEEDNGRQKVELREDSITLDQARRIAMQSAWRSARA
;
A
#
# COMPACT_ATOMS: atom_id res chain seq x y z
N MET A 1 -15.05 -12.54 0.22
CA MET A 1 -14.41 -13.53 1.10
C MET A 1 -15.36 -13.82 2.25
N ARG A 2 -15.48 -15.09 2.67
CA ARG A 2 -16.18 -15.43 3.91
C ARG A 2 -15.59 -14.62 5.06
N ARG A 3 -16.46 -14.12 5.95
CA ARG A 3 -16.05 -13.33 7.13
C ARG A 3 -15.88 -14.21 8.37
N ASP A 4 -16.33 -15.46 8.26
CA ASP A 4 -16.36 -16.41 9.35
C ASP A 4 -16.14 -17.86 8.88
N VAL A 5 -15.50 -18.65 9.74
CA VAL A 5 -15.21 -20.07 9.53
C VAL A 5 -15.74 -20.87 10.72
N ARG A 6 -16.52 -21.92 10.47
CA ARG A 6 -17.06 -22.82 11.50
C ARG A 6 -16.40 -24.19 11.40
N ILE A 7 -15.56 -24.49 12.38
CA ILE A 7 -14.79 -25.73 12.51
C ILE A 7 -15.52 -26.67 13.46
N LEU A 8 -15.92 -27.84 12.98
CA LEU A 8 -16.56 -28.86 13.80
C LEU A 8 -15.58 -30.00 14.08
N LEU A 9 -15.33 -30.31 15.35
CA LEU A 9 -14.57 -31.50 15.75
C LEU A 9 -15.52 -32.67 15.96
N VAL A 10 -15.27 -33.77 15.25
CA VAL A 10 -16.02 -35.04 15.34
C VAL A 10 -15.07 -36.20 15.53
N GLY A 11 -15.57 -37.34 15.98
CA GLY A 11 -14.73 -38.52 16.24
C GLY A 11 -15.26 -39.32 17.43
N ASP A 12 -14.66 -40.48 17.62
CA ASP A 12 -15.09 -41.45 18.62
C ASP A 12 -14.95 -40.93 20.06
N GLU A 13 -15.58 -41.61 21.02
CA GLU A 13 -15.44 -41.27 22.43
C GLU A 13 -14.00 -41.52 22.90
N GLY A 14 -13.43 -40.62 23.71
CA GLY A 14 -12.09 -40.78 24.26
C GLY A 14 -10.91 -40.43 23.34
N VAL A 15 -11.16 -39.97 22.09
CA VAL A 15 -10.10 -39.54 21.16
C VAL A 15 -9.47 -38.19 21.49
N GLY A 16 -10.09 -37.41 22.38
CA GLY A 16 -9.53 -36.15 22.90
C GLY A 16 -9.98 -34.86 22.19
N LYS A 17 -11.18 -34.84 21.58
CA LYS A 17 -11.78 -33.65 20.93
C LYS A 17 -11.83 -32.43 21.86
N SER A 18 -12.50 -32.57 23.00
CA SER A 18 -12.64 -31.54 24.04
C SER A 18 -11.29 -31.07 24.58
N THR A 19 -10.32 -31.99 24.66
CA THR A 19 -8.96 -31.69 25.11
C THR A 19 -8.20 -30.86 24.08
N ILE A 20 -8.32 -31.16 22.78
CA ILE A 20 -7.72 -30.33 21.71
C ILE A 20 -8.25 -28.89 21.78
N VAL A 21 -9.58 -28.73 21.88
CA VAL A 21 -10.21 -27.40 21.99
C VAL A 21 -9.74 -26.66 23.24
N THR A 22 -9.71 -27.35 24.38
CA THR A 22 -9.29 -26.71 25.64
C THR A 22 -7.80 -26.38 25.64
N SER A 23 -6.94 -27.23 25.08
CA SER A 23 -5.50 -26.98 24.96
C SER A 23 -5.21 -25.80 24.04
N LEU A 24 -6.01 -25.58 22.99
CA LEU A 24 -5.89 -24.38 22.16
C LEU A 24 -6.17 -23.11 22.98
N ILE A 25 -7.25 -23.08 23.77
CA ILE A 25 -7.66 -21.88 24.52
C ILE A 25 -6.71 -21.56 25.68
N LYS A 26 -6.20 -22.58 26.36
CA LYS A 26 -5.38 -22.40 27.58
C LYS A 26 -3.89 -22.51 27.36
N GLU A 27 -3.47 -22.77 26.12
CA GLU A 27 -2.08 -23.06 25.72
C GLU A 27 -1.38 -24.13 26.59
N SER A 28 -2.18 -24.96 27.26
CA SER A 28 -1.74 -25.92 28.26
C SER A 28 -2.75 -27.05 28.42
N PHE A 29 -2.25 -28.24 28.76
CA PHE A 29 -3.10 -29.41 28.93
C PHE A 29 -3.97 -29.32 30.20
N VAL A 30 -5.27 -29.55 30.03
CA VAL A 30 -6.23 -29.61 31.13
C VAL A 30 -6.66 -31.06 31.39
N PRO A 31 -6.29 -31.66 32.55
CA PRO A 31 -6.58 -33.06 32.82
C PRO A 31 -8.07 -33.38 32.96
N HIS A 32 -8.89 -32.42 33.39
CA HIS A 32 -10.31 -32.63 33.70
C HIS A 32 -11.13 -31.62 32.89
N VAL A 33 -11.58 -32.03 31.71
CA VAL A 33 -12.42 -31.25 30.80
C VAL A 33 -13.86 -31.72 30.84
N GLN A 34 -14.79 -30.83 30.52
CA GLN A 34 -16.19 -31.18 30.32
C GLN A 34 -16.31 -32.13 29.12
N HIS A 35 -17.35 -32.96 29.11
CA HIS A 35 -17.58 -33.93 28.03
C HIS A 35 -17.85 -33.25 26.67
N ILE A 36 -18.40 -32.04 26.69
CA ILE A 36 -18.57 -31.17 25.52
C ILE A 36 -18.18 -29.76 25.96
N VAL A 37 -17.23 -29.15 25.26
CA VAL A 37 -16.85 -27.75 25.49
C VAL A 37 -17.87 -26.81 24.82
N PRO A 38 -18.32 -25.73 25.48
CA PRO A 38 -19.12 -24.70 24.84
C PRO A 38 -18.44 -24.16 23.57
N GLU A 39 -19.24 -23.69 22.62
CA GLU A 39 -18.72 -23.10 21.39
C GLU A 39 -17.72 -21.97 21.69
N VAL A 40 -16.54 -22.06 21.06
CA VAL A 40 -15.47 -21.09 21.20
C VAL A 40 -15.51 -20.17 19.99
N THR A 41 -15.51 -18.86 20.23
CA THR A 41 -15.39 -17.86 19.16
C THR A 41 -14.02 -17.20 19.27
N ILE A 42 -13.22 -17.38 18.22
CA ILE A 42 -11.94 -16.72 18.03
C ILE A 42 -12.20 -15.48 17.16
N PRO A 43 -11.96 -14.27 17.67
CA PRO A 43 -12.22 -13.04 16.93
C PRO A 43 -11.22 -12.88 15.76
N PRO A 44 -11.55 -12.10 14.71
CA PRO A 44 -10.74 -12.03 13.50
C PRO A 44 -9.32 -11.51 13.75
N GLU A 45 -9.15 -10.59 14.72
CA GLU A 45 -7.88 -9.93 15.04
C GLU A 45 -6.79 -10.90 15.52
N VAL A 46 -7.17 -12.07 16.04
CA VAL A 46 -6.24 -13.10 16.53
C VAL A 46 -6.06 -14.26 15.54
N THR A 47 -6.74 -14.22 14.39
CA THR A 47 -6.58 -15.24 13.35
C THR A 47 -5.64 -14.75 12.24
N PRO A 48 -4.74 -15.60 11.70
CA PRO A 48 -3.82 -15.19 10.63
C PRO A 48 -4.50 -14.67 9.35
N GLU A 49 -5.76 -15.05 9.15
CA GLU A 49 -6.54 -14.78 7.93
C GLU A 49 -7.62 -13.68 8.15
N ASP A 50 -7.63 -13.02 9.31
CA ASP A 50 -8.57 -11.96 9.68
C ASP A 50 -10.06 -12.37 9.54
N VAL A 51 -10.39 -13.58 10.02
CA VAL A 51 -11.74 -14.17 9.96
C VAL A 51 -12.21 -14.68 11.32
N THR A 52 -13.47 -14.42 11.65
CA THR A 52 -14.05 -14.94 12.90
C THR A 52 -14.14 -16.46 12.84
N THR A 53 -13.50 -17.17 13.77
CA THR A 53 -13.47 -18.64 13.75
C THR A 53 -14.27 -19.22 14.91
N TYR A 54 -15.29 -20.00 14.58
CA TYR A 54 -16.12 -20.74 15.53
C TYR A 54 -15.63 -22.18 15.64
N ILE A 55 -15.25 -22.62 16.84
CA ILE A 55 -14.84 -24.00 17.11
C ILE A 55 -15.92 -24.70 17.92
N VAL A 56 -16.36 -25.84 17.38
CA VAL A 56 -17.47 -26.62 17.92
C VAL A 56 -16.96 -28.00 18.32
N ASP A 57 -17.06 -28.30 19.60
CA ASP A 57 -16.84 -29.65 20.13
C ASP A 57 -18.15 -30.45 20.05
N SER A 58 -18.07 -31.72 19.64
CA SER A 58 -19.25 -32.56 19.49
C SER A 58 -19.22 -33.78 20.42
N GLY A 59 -20.39 -34.07 21.02
CA GLY A 59 -20.63 -35.31 21.75
C GLY A 59 -20.98 -36.46 20.79
N ASN A 60 -20.67 -37.68 21.22
CA ASN A 60 -20.99 -38.90 20.47
C ASN A 60 -21.99 -39.80 21.22
N SER A 61 -22.82 -39.23 22.11
CA SER A 61 -23.85 -39.98 22.83
C SER A 61 -25.10 -40.18 21.97
N ASP A 62 -25.84 -41.28 22.17
CA ASP A 62 -27.10 -41.55 21.44
C ASP A 62 -28.16 -40.44 21.65
N ALA A 63 -28.10 -39.72 22.77
CA ALA A 63 -28.98 -38.60 23.08
C ALA A 63 -28.66 -37.33 22.26
N ASP A 64 -27.41 -37.19 21.79
CA ASP A 64 -26.93 -36.00 21.09
C ASP A 64 -26.94 -36.15 19.56
N ARG A 65 -27.41 -37.29 19.04
CA ARG A 65 -27.34 -37.61 17.60
C ARG A 65 -28.00 -36.55 16.70
N SER A 66 -29.19 -36.07 17.07
CA SER A 66 -29.89 -35.02 16.32
C SER A 66 -29.16 -33.68 16.36
N HIS A 67 -28.50 -33.38 17.49
CA HIS A 67 -27.68 -32.19 17.64
C HIS A 67 -26.40 -32.27 16.79
N LEU A 68 -25.70 -33.41 16.82
CA LEU A 68 -24.54 -33.68 15.97
C LEU A 68 -24.88 -33.54 14.48
N GLU A 69 -26.00 -34.10 14.02
CA GLU A 69 -26.45 -33.93 12.63
C GLU A 69 -26.76 -32.47 12.27
N SER A 70 -27.26 -31.67 13.22
CA SER A 70 -27.47 -30.23 13.02
C SER A 70 -26.13 -29.52 12.86
N GLU A 71 -25.15 -29.80 13.73
CA GLU A 71 -23.84 -29.15 13.67
C GLU A 71 -23.04 -29.56 12.44
N ILE A 72 -23.11 -30.82 12.01
CA ILE A 72 -22.50 -31.29 10.75
C ILE A 72 -23.02 -30.50 9.55
N ARG A 73 -24.32 -30.19 9.49
CA ARG A 73 -24.90 -29.40 8.39
C ARG A 73 -24.52 -27.92 8.40
N LYS A 74 -24.10 -27.38 9.55
CA LYS A 74 -23.66 -25.98 9.70
C LYS A 74 -22.16 -25.81 9.52
N ALA A 75 -21.37 -26.88 9.58
CA ALA A 75 -19.93 -26.82 9.52
C ALA A 75 -19.45 -26.23 8.19
N HIS A 76 -18.41 -25.40 8.23
CA HIS A 76 -17.66 -24.98 7.05
C HIS A 76 -16.50 -25.93 6.76
N VAL A 77 -15.97 -26.59 7.81
CA VAL A 77 -14.94 -27.64 7.76
C VAL A 77 -15.13 -28.61 8.92
N ILE A 78 -14.82 -29.88 8.70
CA ILE A 78 -14.96 -30.94 9.70
C ILE A 78 -13.57 -31.52 10.02
N CYS A 79 -13.19 -31.50 11.29
CA CYS A 79 -11.98 -32.16 11.78
C CYS A 79 -12.37 -33.52 12.39
N ILE A 80 -12.01 -34.63 11.73
CA ILE A 80 -12.22 -35.97 12.27
C ILE A 80 -11.03 -36.35 13.15
N VAL A 81 -11.25 -36.39 14.46
CA VAL A 81 -10.24 -36.74 15.45
C VAL A 81 -10.25 -38.25 15.70
N TYR A 82 -9.08 -38.87 15.57
CA TYR A 82 -8.81 -40.24 15.96
C TYR A 82 -7.63 -40.28 16.92
N ALA A 83 -7.50 -41.35 17.70
CA ALA A 83 -6.42 -41.49 18.67
C ALA A 83 -5.35 -42.43 18.13
N ILE A 84 -4.08 -42.02 18.18
CA ILE A 84 -2.95 -42.82 17.68
C ILE A 84 -2.80 -44.13 18.48
N ASP A 85 -3.23 -44.15 19.74
CA ASP A 85 -3.21 -45.34 20.61
C ASP A 85 -4.43 -46.26 20.43
N ASP A 86 -5.42 -45.89 19.61
CA ASP A 86 -6.60 -46.71 19.30
C ASP A 86 -6.80 -46.90 17.79
N PRO A 87 -6.29 -48.00 17.20
CA PRO A 87 -6.47 -48.31 15.77
C PRO A 87 -7.94 -48.42 15.32
N ASN A 88 -8.87 -48.73 16.23
CA ASN A 88 -10.29 -48.81 15.87
C ASN A 88 -10.84 -47.45 15.48
N SER A 89 -10.45 -46.39 16.21
CA SER A 89 -10.85 -45.01 15.93
C SER A 89 -10.44 -44.56 14.52
N PHE A 90 -9.25 -44.97 14.05
CA PHE A 90 -8.79 -44.71 12.68
C PHE A 90 -9.59 -45.51 11.63
N SER A 91 -9.80 -46.80 11.87
CA SER A 91 -10.55 -47.67 10.94
C SER A 91 -12.00 -47.20 10.69
N ARG A 92 -12.58 -46.48 11.66
CA ARG A 92 -13.95 -45.93 11.55
C ARG A 92 -14.06 -44.69 10.68
N ILE A 93 -12.96 -44.05 10.30
CA ILE A 93 -12.97 -42.87 9.41
C ILE A 93 -13.62 -43.22 8.05
N PRO A 94 -13.08 -44.17 7.26
CA PRO A 94 -13.70 -44.57 6.00
C PRO A 94 -14.93 -45.47 6.19
N ALA A 95 -15.02 -46.24 7.28
CA ALA A 95 -16.12 -47.19 7.50
C ALA A 95 -17.42 -46.55 8.00
N HIS A 96 -17.35 -45.40 8.67
CA HIS A 96 -18.49 -44.76 9.32
C HIS A 96 -18.54 -43.25 9.07
N TRP A 97 -17.54 -42.48 9.51
CA TRP A 97 -17.63 -41.01 9.57
C TRP A 97 -17.78 -40.35 8.19
N LEU A 98 -16.92 -40.68 7.23
CA LEU A 98 -16.99 -40.10 5.88
C LEU A 98 -18.28 -40.50 5.13
N PRO A 99 -18.71 -41.78 5.10
CA PRO A 99 -20.02 -42.15 4.55
C PRO A 99 -21.20 -41.45 5.24
N TYR A 100 -21.11 -41.22 6.55
CA TYR A 100 -22.17 -40.57 7.31
C TYR A 100 -22.38 -39.10 6.88
N PHE A 101 -21.31 -38.33 6.66
CA PHE A 101 -21.43 -36.95 6.15
C PHE A 101 -22.07 -36.91 4.76
N ARG A 102 -21.68 -37.84 3.88
CA ARG A 102 -22.29 -37.99 2.55
C ARG A 102 -23.78 -38.33 2.64
N GLN A 103 -24.18 -39.20 3.56
CA GLN A 103 -25.60 -39.54 3.79
C GLN A 103 -26.43 -38.31 4.21
N LEU A 104 -25.82 -37.39 4.96
CA LEU A 104 -26.45 -36.13 5.38
C LEU A 104 -26.45 -35.05 4.28
N GLY A 105 -25.81 -35.32 3.13
CA GLY A 105 -25.68 -34.38 2.01
C GLY A 105 -24.65 -33.28 2.24
N VAL A 106 -23.71 -33.49 3.17
CA VAL A 106 -22.67 -32.51 3.50
C VAL A 106 -21.42 -32.77 2.66
N ASN A 107 -20.96 -31.72 1.97
CA ASN A 107 -19.80 -31.75 1.09
C ASN A 107 -18.90 -30.55 1.40
N VAL A 108 -18.29 -30.58 2.59
CA VAL A 108 -17.36 -29.57 3.08
C VAL A 108 -15.97 -30.19 3.27
N PRO A 109 -14.89 -29.40 3.27
CA PRO A 109 -13.55 -29.92 3.51
C PRO A 109 -13.44 -30.69 4.84
N VAL A 110 -12.63 -31.75 4.83
CA VAL A 110 -12.37 -32.62 5.97
C VAL A 110 -10.87 -32.67 6.27
N ILE A 111 -10.52 -32.49 7.54
CA ILE A 111 -9.15 -32.64 8.06
C ILE A 111 -9.12 -33.88 8.96
N LEU A 112 -8.19 -34.80 8.71
CA LEU A 112 -7.97 -35.94 9.61
C LEU A 112 -7.00 -35.50 10.73
N VAL A 113 -7.34 -35.79 11.98
CA VAL A 113 -6.57 -35.34 13.14
C VAL A 113 -6.16 -36.53 14.01
N GLY A 114 -4.88 -36.91 13.94
CA GLY A 114 -4.31 -37.99 14.73
C GLY A 114 -3.81 -37.46 16.08
N ASN A 115 -4.61 -37.58 17.13
CA ASN A 115 -4.29 -37.06 18.46
C ASN A 115 -3.55 -38.09 19.34
N LYS A 116 -2.89 -37.60 20.39
CA LYS A 116 -2.09 -38.37 21.36
C LYS A 116 -0.80 -38.97 20.77
N ILE A 117 -0.12 -38.23 19.90
CA ILE A 117 1.18 -38.67 19.35
C ILE A 117 2.24 -38.93 20.45
N ASP A 118 2.06 -38.36 21.64
CA ASP A 118 2.90 -38.61 22.82
C ASP A 118 2.83 -40.06 23.32
N LEU A 119 1.76 -40.79 23.00
CA LEU A 119 1.60 -42.22 23.34
C LEU A 119 2.19 -43.16 22.27
N ARG A 120 2.70 -42.61 21.16
CA ARG A 120 3.33 -43.39 20.11
C ARG A 120 4.64 -43.99 20.60
N GLY A 121 4.70 -45.31 20.70
CA GLY A 121 5.92 -46.03 21.01
C GLY A 121 6.80 -46.22 19.77
N GLY A 122 7.93 -45.51 19.71
CA GLY A 122 8.94 -45.67 18.65
C GLY A 122 8.91 -44.59 17.56
N GLU A 123 9.94 -44.54 16.72
CA GLU A 123 9.98 -43.66 15.55
C GLU A 123 9.12 -44.28 14.43
N VAL A 124 7.99 -43.65 14.11
CA VAL A 124 7.20 -43.97 12.90
C VAL A 124 7.71 -43.08 11.77
N THR A 125 8.04 -43.68 10.63
CA THR A 125 8.42 -42.91 9.44
C THR A 125 7.19 -42.28 8.81
N ASN A 126 7.32 -41.08 8.25
CA ASN A 126 6.22 -40.42 7.55
C ASN A 126 5.70 -41.25 6.36
N GLU A 127 6.55 -42.11 5.80
CA GLU A 127 6.20 -43.07 4.75
C GLU A 127 5.11 -44.06 5.20
N ALA A 128 5.17 -44.54 6.46
CA ALA A 128 4.17 -45.46 6.98
C ALA A 128 2.80 -44.79 7.19
N LEU A 129 2.81 -43.50 7.56
CA LEU A 129 1.58 -42.70 7.68
C LEU A 129 0.99 -42.37 6.31
N GLU A 130 1.83 -42.03 5.34
CA GLU A 130 1.43 -41.82 3.94
C GLU A 130 0.69 -43.04 3.37
N ASP A 131 1.25 -44.24 3.57
CA ASP A 131 0.66 -45.49 3.05
C ASP A 131 -0.74 -45.77 3.62
N GLU A 132 -1.05 -45.30 4.83
CA GLU A 132 -2.37 -45.46 5.47
C GLU A 132 -3.38 -44.38 5.04
N ILE A 133 -2.92 -43.14 4.81
CA ILE A 133 -3.79 -41.98 4.53
C ILE A 133 -4.11 -41.82 3.04
N ILE A 134 -3.16 -42.09 2.15
CA ILE A 134 -3.32 -41.94 0.69
C ILE A 134 -4.55 -42.67 0.14
N PRO A 135 -4.84 -43.94 0.54
CA PRO A 135 -6.04 -44.63 0.07
C PRO A 135 -7.34 -43.88 0.42
N ILE A 136 -7.42 -43.31 1.62
CA ILE A 136 -8.59 -42.56 2.09
C ILE A 136 -8.75 -41.27 1.27
N MET A 137 -7.68 -40.50 1.05
CA MET A 137 -7.72 -39.27 0.24
C MET A 137 -8.07 -39.53 -1.23
N ASN A 138 -7.73 -40.71 -1.76
CA ASN A 138 -8.09 -41.09 -3.11
C ASN A 138 -9.57 -41.42 -3.26
N GLU A 139 -10.16 -42.08 -2.26
CA GLU A 139 -11.58 -42.46 -2.23
C GLU A 139 -12.50 -41.29 -1.82
N PHE A 140 -12.04 -40.45 -0.89
CA PHE A 140 -12.79 -39.35 -0.29
C PHE A 140 -12.16 -38.00 -0.63
N LYS A 141 -12.69 -37.34 -1.68
CA LYS A 141 -12.17 -36.08 -2.22
C LYS A 141 -12.42 -34.87 -1.33
N GLU A 142 -13.32 -35.00 -0.37
CA GLU A 142 -13.53 -34.04 0.70
C GLU A 142 -12.38 -34.02 1.71
N VAL A 143 -11.55 -35.07 1.80
CA VAL A 143 -10.40 -35.12 2.71
C VAL A 143 -9.23 -34.33 2.09
N GLU A 144 -8.86 -33.22 2.71
CA GLU A 144 -7.79 -32.35 2.21
C GLU A 144 -6.41 -32.75 2.74
N THR A 145 -6.30 -33.04 4.03
CA THR A 145 -5.01 -33.37 4.66
C THR A 145 -5.18 -34.12 5.98
N CYS A 146 -4.07 -34.63 6.52
CA CYS A 146 -3.96 -35.23 7.83
C CYS A 146 -2.94 -34.48 8.68
N VAL A 147 -3.29 -34.19 9.94
CA VAL A 147 -2.43 -33.53 10.91
C VAL A 147 -2.33 -34.41 12.15
N GLU A 148 -1.12 -34.67 12.62
CA GLU A 148 -0.91 -35.39 13.87
C GLU A 148 -0.54 -34.44 14.99
N CYS A 149 -1.19 -34.55 16.15
CA CYS A 149 -1.03 -33.62 17.27
C CYS A 149 -1.02 -34.31 18.63
N SER A 150 -0.56 -33.60 19.65
CA SER A 150 -0.70 -33.99 21.06
C SER A 150 -1.28 -32.84 21.84
N ALA A 151 -2.54 -32.98 22.26
CA ALA A 151 -3.16 -32.06 23.21
C ALA A 151 -2.45 -32.06 24.58
N LEU A 152 -1.75 -33.15 24.96
CA LEU A 152 -1.01 -33.26 26.21
C LEU A 152 0.32 -32.51 26.17
N ALA A 153 1.09 -32.70 25.10
CA ALA A 153 2.39 -32.05 24.92
C ALA A 153 2.28 -30.64 24.29
N ASN A 154 1.07 -30.21 23.93
CA ASN A 154 0.77 -29.01 23.15
C ASN A 154 1.58 -28.93 21.84
N VAL A 155 1.56 -30.03 21.08
CA VAL A 155 2.27 -30.15 19.79
C VAL A 155 1.26 -30.21 18.66
N ASN A 156 1.44 -29.39 17.64
CA ASN A 156 0.62 -29.32 16.43
C ASN A 156 -0.88 -29.01 16.65
N VAL A 157 -1.26 -28.47 17.82
CA VAL A 157 -2.66 -28.18 18.14
C VAL A 157 -3.17 -27.01 17.29
N SER A 158 -2.41 -25.91 17.23
CA SER A 158 -2.76 -24.73 16.42
C SER A 158 -2.80 -25.06 14.92
N GLU A 159 -1.93 -25.95 14.46
CA GLU A 159 -1.81 -26.40 13.08
C GLU A 159 -3.10 -27.08 12.58
N VAL A 160 -3.78 -27.84 13.44
CA VAL A 160 -5.09 -28.44 13.11
C VAL A 160 -6.09 -27.36 12.69
N PHE A 161 -6.16 -26.28 13.46
CA PHE A 161 -7.09 -25.18 13.21
C PHE A 161 -6.64 -24.30 12.05
N TYR A 162 -5.33 -24.10 11.89
CA TYR A 162 -4.73 -23.42 10.74
C TYR A 162 -5.09 -24.12 9.42
N PHE A 163 -4.86 -25.43 9.32
CA PHE A 163 -5.19 -26.18 8.11
C PHE A 163 -6.71 -26.25 7.86
N ALA A 164 -7.52 -26.32 8.93
CA ALA A 164 -8.97 -26.28 8.81
C ALA A 164 -9.46 -24.93 8.25
N GLN A 165 -8.95 -23.80 8.73
CA GLN A 165 -9.26 -22.48 8.18
C GLN A 165 -8.81 -22.37 6.71
N LYS A 166 -7.58 -22.78 6.42
CA LYS A 166 -7.00 -22.71 5.07
C LYS A 166 -7.79 -23.52 4.05
N ALA A 167 -8.29 -24.70 4.41
CA ALA A 167 -9.12 -25.53 3.53
C ALA A 167 -10.44 -24.85 3.12
N VAL A 168 -11.01 -24.02 4.01
CA VAL A 168 -12.24 -23.26 3.73
C VAL A 168 -11.95 -22.02 2.91
N LEU A 169 -10.90 -21.29 3.26
CA LEU A 169 -10.58 -20.01 2.63
C LEU A 169 -9.96 -20.22 1.25
N HIS A 170 -9.14 -21.25 1.07
CA HIS A 170 -8.38 -21.50 -0.15
C HIS A 170 -8.70 -22.88 -0.76
N PRO A 171 -9.96 -23.14 -1.13
CA PRO A 171 -10.39 -24.47 -1.55
C PRO A 171 -9.65 -24.92 -2.82
N THR A 172 -9.21 -26.17 -2.85
CA THR A 172 -8.53 -26.76 -4.02
C THR A 172 -9.52 -27.07 -5.15
N ALA A 173 -10.74 -27.49 -4.78
CA ALA A 173 -11.73 -28.05 -5.69
C ALA A 173 -12.11 -27.15 -6.89
N PRO A 174 -12.22 -25.81 -6.79
CA PRO A 174 -12.51 -24.96 -7.95
C PRO A 174 -11.34 -24.87 -8.93
N LEU A 175 -10.11 -24.99 -8.43
CA LEU A 175 -8.90 -24.67 -9.18
C LEU A 175 -8.37 -25.87 -9.98
N TYR A 176 -8.36 -27.06 -9.37
CA TYR A 176 -7.55 -28.17 -9.84
C TYR A 176 -8.30 -29.50 -9.79
N ASP A 177 -8.07 -30.34 -10.79
CA ASP A 177 -8.50 -31.73 -10.79
C ASP A 177 -7.32 -32.62 -10.36
N SER A 178 -7.45 -33.22 -9.17
CA SER A 178 -6.41 -34.08 -8.60
C SER A 178 -6.26 -35.43 -9.30
N ARG A 179 -7.26 -35.87 -10.10
CA ARG A 179 -7.18 -37.14 -10.85
C ARG A 179 -6.45 -36.97 -12.17
N ASP A 180 -6.82 -35.93 -12.90
CA ASP A 180 -6.28 -35.66 -14.23
C ASP A 180 -5.01 -34.79 -14.17
N HIS A 181 -4.65 -34.33 -12.97
CA HIS A 181 -3.52 -33.46 -12.69
C HIS A 181 -3.51 -32.15 -13.50
N VAL A 182 -4.69 -31.58 -13.79
CA VAL A 182 -4.85 -30.37 -14.60
C VAL A 182 -5.70 -29.30 -13.91
N LEU A 183 -5.44 -28.04 -14.27
CA LEU A 183 -6.31 -26.92 -13.89
C LEU A 183 -7.70 -27.08 -14.51
N LYS A 184 -8.74 -26.73 -13.74
CA LYS A 184 -10.12 -26.72 -14.24
C LYS A 184 -10.34 -25.58 -15.24
N ARG A 185 -11.32 -25.77 -16.14
CA ARG A 185 -11.60 -24.84 -17.25
C ARG A 185 -11.85 -23.40 -16.78
N ASP A 186 -12.62 -23.23 -15.70
CA ASP A 186 -12.95 -21.90 -15.19
C ASP A 186 -11.74 -21.20 -14.56
N CYS A 187 -10.86 -21.97 -13.90
CA CYS A 187 -9.59 -21.46 -13.36
C CYS A 187 -8.65 -21.02 -14.49
N VAL A 188 -8.53 -21.82 -15.55
CA VAL A 188 -7.76 -21.46 -16.74
C VAL A 188 -8.32 -20.19 -17.38
N ALA A 189 -9.64 -20.07 -17.51
CA ALA A 189 -10.26 -18.87 -18.08
C ALA A 189 -9.98 -17.62 -17.23
N ALA A 190 -10.04 -17.73 -15.90
CA ALA A 190 -9.73 -16.64 -14.99
C ALA A 190 -8.26 -16.22 -15.08
N LEU A 191 -7.33 -17.17 -14.99
CA LEU A 191 -5.89 -16.90 -15.08
C LEU A 191 -5.48 -16.35 -16.46
N ARG A 192 -6.09 -16.83 -17.55
CA ARG A 192 -5.89 -16.25 -18.90
C ARG A 192 -6.32 -14.80 -18.96
N ARG A 193 -7.47 -14.45 -18.37
CA ARG A 193 -7.90 -13.05 -18.30
C ARG A 193 -6.89 -12.22 -17.51
N ILE A 194 -6.41 -12.72 -16.38
CA ILE A 194 -5.41 -12.02 -15.56
C ILE A 194 -4.13 -11.80 -16.35
N PHE A 195 -3.62 -12.82 -17.05
CA PHE A 195 -2.46 -12.71 -17.94
C PHE A 195 -2.63 -11.58 -18.95
N LYS A 196 -3.76 -11.56 -19.69
CA LYS A 196 -4.07 -10.50 -20.67
C LYS A 196 -4.19 -9.09 -20.08
N LEU A 197 -4.51 -8.97 -18.79
CA LEU A 197 -4.57 -7.68 -18.09
C LEU A 197 -3.20 -7.22 -17.59
N CYS A 198 -2.26 -8.13 -17.36
CA CYS A 198 -0.92 -7.82 -16.91
C CYS A 198 0.05 -7.54 -18.07
N ASP A 199 -0.19 -8.21 -19.21
CA ASP A 199 0.45 -7.92 -20.49
C ASP A 199 0.00 -6.52 -20.93
N THR A 200 0.79 -5.50 -20.61
CA THR A 200 0.40 -4.09 -20.76
C THR A 200 0.65 -3.62 -22.18
N ASN A 201 1.72 -4.11 -22.81
CA ASN A 201 2.10 -3.77 -24.18
C ASN A 201 1.39 -4.64 -25.26
N LYS A 202 0.64 -5.67 -24.85
CA LYS A 202 -0.14 -6.60 -25.70
C LYS A 202 0.71 -7.43 -26.67
N ASP A 203 1.95 -7.73 -26.30
CA ASP A 203 2.86 -8.54 -27.11
C ASP A 203 2.70 -10.07 -26.90
N GLY A 204 1.86 -10.48 -25.94
CA GLY A 204 1.55 -11.87 -25.65
C GLY A 204 2.54 -12.56 -24.71
N VAL A 205 3.49 -11.83 -24.13
CA VAL A 205 4.38 -12.29 -23.06
C VAL A 205 4.30 -11.35 -21.86
N LEU A 206 4.73 -11.83 -20.69
CA LEU A 206 4.96 -10.97 -19.52
C LEU A 206 6.47 -10.83 -19.33
N ASP A 207 6.99 -9.65 -19.64
CA ASP A 207 8.41 -9.37 -19.47
C ASP A 207 8.78 -9.14 -17.99
N GLY A 208 10.05 -8.83 -17.72
CA GLY A 208 10.51 -8.62 -16.34
C GLY A 208 9.91 -7.39 -15.66
N GLN A 209 9.48 -6.38 -16.40
CA GLN A 209 8.77 -5.22 -15.86
C GLN A 209 7.33 -5.60 -15.52
N GLU A 210 6.60 -6.20 -16.46
CA GLU A 210 5.20 -6.59 -16.29
C GLU A 210 5.04 -7.67 -15.20
N LEU A 211 5.98 -8.61 -15.10
CA LEU A 211 6.00 -9.60 -14.01
C LEU A 211 6.25 -8.95 -12.65
N ASN A 212 7.08 -7.90 -12.59
CA ASN A 212 7.29 -7.15 -11.34
C ASN A 212 6.08 -6.30 -10.97
N GLU A 213 5.44 -5.66 -11.93
CA GLU A 213 4.21 -4.90 -11.71
C GLU A 213 3.07 -5.83 -11.24
N PHE A 214 2.92 -7.00 -11.89
CA PHE A 214 2.01 -8.06 -11.46
C PHE A 214 2.31 -8.51 -10.03
N GLN A 215 3.59 -8.73 -9.71
CA GLN A 215 4.00 -9.17 -8.39
C GLN A 215 3.71 -8.11 -7.32
N SER A 216 4.11 -6.86 -7.55
CA SER A 216 3.83 -5.75 -6.65
C SER A 216 2.34 -5.57 -6.44
N LYS A 217 1.53 -5.74 -7.50
CA LYS A 217 0.07 -5.66 -7.40
C LYS A 217 -0.54 -6.78 -6.55
N CYS A 218 0.00 -8.00 -6.58
CA CYS A 218 -0.61 -9.15 -5.91
C CYS A 218 -0.02 -9.46 -4.52
N PHE A 219 1.23 -9.08 -4.27
CA PHE A 219 2.00 -9.53 -3.10
C PHE A 219 2.83 -8.42 -2.45
N ASP A 220 2.66 -7.16 -2.88
CA ASP A 220 3.32 -5.97 -2.32
C ASP A 220 4.85 -6.05 -2.23
N THR A 221 5.49 -6.93 -3.02
CA THR A 221 6.93 -7.21 -2.97
C THR A 221 7.48 -7.46 -4.37
N PRO A 222 8.36 -6.62 -4.95
CA PRO A 222 8.91 -6.88 -6.27
C PRO A 222 9.87 -8.10 -6.27
N LEU A 223 9.97 -8.79 -7.41
CA LEU A 223 10.94 -9.89 -7.60
C LEU A 223 12.33 -9.34 -7.89
N GLN A 224 13.35 -9.99 -7.35
CA GLN A 224 14.73 -9.72 -7.76
C GLN A 224 14.99 -10.33 -9.15
N ALA A 225 15.88 -9.72 -9.94
CA ALA A 225 16.21 -10.21 -11.29
C ALA A 225 16.66 -11.68 -11.29
N GLN A 226 17.40 -12.11 -10.27
CA GLN A 226 17.86 -13.50 -10.12
C GLN A 226 16.71 -14.48 -9.81
N GLU A 227 15.70 -14.04 -9.05
CA GLU A 227 14.50 -14.86 -8.76
C GLU A 227 13.63 -15.00 -10.00
N LEU A 228 13.46 -13.91 -10.74
CA LEU A 228 12.74 -13.90 -12.01
C LEU A 228 13.38 -14.85 -13.03
N GLU A 229 14.71 -14.82 -13.16
CA GLU A 229 15.41 -15.73 -14.05
C GLU A 229 15.27 -17.19 -13.58
N GLY A 230 15.34 -17.43 -12.27
CA GLY A 230 15.09 -18.76 -11.71
C GLY A 230 13.67 -19.29 -11.98
N ILE A 231 12.67 -18.41 -12.01
CA ILE A 231 11.29 -18.75 -12.41
C ILE A 231 11.25 -19.12 -13.89
N LYS A 232 11.85 -18.30 -14.75
CA LYS A 232 11.89 -18.55 -16.19
C LYS A 232 12.61 -19.86 -16.50
N ASP A 233 13.75 -20.13 -15.86
CA ASP A 233 14.49 -21.38 -16.00
C ASP A 233 13.63 -22.60 -15.60
N MET A 234 12.94 -22.52 -14.46
CA MET A 234 12.04 -23.59 -14.01
C MET A 234 10.94 -23.90 -15.04
N VAL A 235 10.38 -22.85 -15.67
CA VAL A 235 9.34 -22.99 -16.70
C VAL A 235 9.93 -23.58 -17.98
N ARG A 236 11.12 -23.11 -18.41
CA ARG A 236 11.83 -23.62 -19.61
C ARG A 236 12.13 -25.11 -19.51
N GLU A 237 12.49 -25.59 -18.32
CA GLU A 237 12.79 -27.02 -18.08
C GLU A 237 11.57 -27.94 -18.30
N HIS A 238 10.36 -27.45 -18.06
CA HIS A 238 9.14 -28.26 -18.11
C HIS A 238 8.25 -28.00 -19.32
N SER A 239 8.33 -26.80 -19.90
CA SER A 239 7.55 -26.41 -21.07
C SER A 239 8.41 -25.57 -22.02
N ALA A 240 8.79 -26.16 -23.15
CA ALA A 240 9.57 -25.48 -24.19
C ALA A 240 8.85 -24.26 -24.79
N SER A 241 7.52 -24.20 -24.69
CA SER A 241 6.70 -23.06 -25.13
C SER A 241 6.30 -22.14 -23.98
N GLY A 242 6.80 -22.37 -22.75
CA GLY A 242 6.42 -21.61 -21.57
C GLY A 242 7.08 -20.22 -21.48
N VAL A 243 8.24 -20.04 -22.11
CA VAL A 243 8.98 -18.78 -22.16
C VAL A 243 9.30 -18.46 -23.61
N GLN A 244 9.03 -17.23 -24.04
CA GLN A 244 9.34 -16.74 -25.38
C GLN A 244 10.20 -15.47 -25.26
N GLY A 245 11.40 -15.50 -25.85
CA GLY A 245 12.39 -14.44 -25.63
C GLY A 245 12.77 -14.36 -24.15
N ASP A 246 12.63 -13.18 -23.56
CA ASP A 246 12.83 -12.93 -22.13
C ASP A 246 11.51 -12.82 -21.33
N GLY A 247 10.37 -13.19 -21.93
CA GLY A 247 9.05 -13.05 -21.31
C GLY A 247 8.35 -14.38 -21.05
N LEU A 248 7.50 -14.42 -20.02
CA LEU A 248 6.67 -15.56 -19.67
C LEU A 248 5.41 -15.58 -20.55
N THR A 249 5.15 -16.68 -21.24
CA THR A 249 3.93 -16.83 -22.07
C THR A 249 2.71 -17.19 -21.23
N GLU A 250 1.50 -17.12 -21.80
CA GLU A 250 0.28 -17.62 -21.16
C GLU A 250 0.43 -19.08 -20.68
N ALA A 251 1.04 -19.94 -21.52
CA ALA A 251 1.27 -21.34 -21.18
C ALA A 251 2.23 -21.50 -19.99
N GLY A 252 3.27 -20.67 -19.92
CA GLY A 252 4.20 -20.62 -18.80
C GLY A 252 3.54 -20.13 -17.51
N PHE A 253 2.70 -19.10 -17.61
CA PHE A 253 1.92 -18.55 -16.49
C PHE A 253 0.95 -19.58 -15.90
N LEU A 254 0.22 -20.30 -16.75
CA LEU A 254 -0.68 -21.38 -16.32
C LEU A 254 0.08 -22.56 -15.69
N TYR A 255 1.24 -22.92 -16.26
CA TYR A 255 2.10 -23.98 -15.71
C TYR A 255 2.59 -23.63 -14.31
N LEU A 256 3.01 -22.38 -14.12
CA LEU A 256 3.50 -21.87 -12.85
C LEU A 256 2.42 -21.90 -11.75
N HIS A 257 1.18 -21.52 -12.07
CA HIS A 257 0.05 -21.69 -11.14
C HIS A 257 -0.29 -23.16 -10.85
N THR A 258 -0.16 -24.03 -11.86
CA THR A 258 -0.29 -25.49 -11.67
C THR A 258 0.73 -26.00 -10.66
N MET A 259 1.98 -25.55 -10.75
CA MET A 259 3.06 -25.91 -9.83
C MET A 259 2.81 -25.44 -8.40
N PHE A 260 2.22 -24.26 -8.18
CA PHE A 260 1.86 -23.82 -6.82
C PHE A 260 0.84 -24.73 -6.18
N ILE A 261 -0.21 -25.08 -6.92
CA ILE A 261 -1.27 -25.93 -6.43
C ILE A 261 -0.72 -27.31 -6.07
N GLN A 262 0.09 -27.91 -6.94
CA GLN A 262 0.72 -29.21 -6.69
C GLN A 262 1.65 -29.19 -5.46
N ARG A 263 2.32 -28.06 -5.21
CA ARG A 263 3.18 -27.85 -4.04
C ARG A 263 2.42 -27.41 -2.77
N GLY A 264 1.08 -27.44 -2.77
CA GLY A 264 0.26 -27.06 -1.62
C GLY A 264 0.16 -25.55 -1.37
N ARG A 265 0.63 -24.72 -2.31
CA ARG A 265 0.60 -23.25 -2.24
C ARG A 265 -0.65 -22.67 -2.91
N LEU A 266 -1.81 -23.15 -2.50
CA LEU A 266 -3.12 -22.73 -3.03
C LEU A 266 -3.38 -21.23 -2.80
N GLU A 267 -2.91 -20.72 -1.66
CA GLU A 267 -3.02 -19.32 -1.25
C GLU A 267 -2.47 -18.37 -2.32
N THR A 268 -1.32 -18.68 -2.93
CA THR A 268 -0.68 -17.84 -3.94
C THR A 268 -1.59 -17.64 -5.15
N THR A 269 -2.28 -18.70 -5.60
CA THR A 269 -3.20 -18.62 -6.73
C THR A 269 -4.49 -17.88 -6.35
N TRP A 270 -5.01 -18.14 -5.14
CA TRP A 270 -6.21 -17.45 -4.65
C TRP A 270 -6.00 -15.96 -4.40
N THR A 271 -4.83 -15.56 -3.91
CA THR A 271 -4.46 -14.14 -3.74
C THR A 271 -4.51 -13.41 -5.08
N VAL A 272 -3.90 -13.99 -6.12
CA VAL A 272 -3.96 -13.45 -7.49
C VAL A 272 -5.41 -13.36 -7.97
N LEU A 273 -6.21 -14.42 -7.84
CA LEU A 273 -7.61 -14.41 -8.26
C LEU A 273 -8.41 -13.30 -7.55
N ARG A 274 -8.27 -13.17 -6.23
CA ARG A 274 -9.00 -12.16 -5.43
C ARG A 274 -8.56 -10.74 -5.77
N GLN A 275 -7.26 -10.52 -6.01
CA GLN A 275 -6.73 -9.20 -6.39
C GLN A 275 -7.32 -8.71 -7.71
N PHE A 276 -7.73 -9.64 -8.59
CA PHE A 276 -8.41 -9.34 -9.85
C PHE A 276 -9.94 -9.49 -9.78
N GLY A 277 -10.50 -9.55 -8.57
CA GLY A 277 -11.94 -9.43 -8.30
C GLY A 277 -12.73 -10.75 -8.31
N TYR A 278 -12.07 -11.90 -8.43
CA TYR A 278 -12.72 -13.21 -8.47
C TYR A 278 -13.18 -13.69 -7.08
N GLY A 279 -14.37 -14.30 -7.04
CA GLY A 279 -14.91 -15.03 -5.91
C GLY A 279 -14.54 -16.52 -5.90
N GLU A 280 -15.08 -17.25 -4.91
CA GLU A 280 -14.85 -18.70 -4.72
C GLU A 280 -15.40 -19.55 -5.89
N ASP A 281 -16.39 -19.02 -6.62
CA ASP A 281 -16.97 -19.63 -7.82
C ASP A 281 -16.23 -19.27 -9.12
N LEU A 282 -15.08 -18.59 -9.00
CA LEU A 282 -14.28 -18.10 -10.11
C LEU A 282 -15.04 -17.15 -11.05
N ARG A 283 -16.02 -16.42 -10.50
CA ARG A 283 -16.69 -15.30 -11.18
C ARG A 283 -16.27 -13.97 -10.56
N LEU A 284 -16.30 -12.90 -11.35
CA LEU A 284 -16.07 -11.56 -10.83
C LEU A 284 -17.22 -11.16 -9.90
N THR A 285 -16.86 -10.68 -8.71
CA THR A 285 -17.85 -10.34 -7.69
C THR A 285 -18.65 -9.10 -8.09
N GLU A 286 -19.93 -9.04 -7.68
CA GLU A 286 -20.77 -7.86 -7.95
C GLU A 286 -20.18 -6.58 -7.36
N ALA A 287 -19.55 -6.65 -6.17
CA ALA A 287 -18.91 -5.50 -5.54
C ALA A 287 -17.70 -4.97 -6.34
N PHE A 288 -17.00 -5.86 -7.06
CA PHE A 288 -15.89 -5.47 -7.94
C PHE A 288 -16.40 -4.79 -9.21
N LEU A 289 -17.46 -5.34 -9.84
CA LEU A 289 -18.02 -4.79 -11.08
C LEU A 289 -18.88 -3.53 -10.85
N TYR A 290 -19.58 -3.48 -9.74
CA TYR A 290 -20.53 -2.43 -9.37
C TYR A 290 -20.19 -1.87 -7.98
N PRO A 291 -19.02 -1.22 -7.83
CA PRO A 291 -18.68 -0.55 -6.57
C PRO A 291 -19.74 0.49 -6.21
N LYS A 292 -19.93 0.74 -4.92
CA LYS A 292 -20.92 1.72 -4.45
C LYS A 292 -20.61 3.10 -5.03
N PHE A 293 -21.50 3.56 -5.90
CA PHE A 293 -21.39 4.84 -6.60
C PHE A 293 -22.77 5.51 -6.59
N GLU A 294 -22.99 6.35 -5.57
CA GLU A 294 -24.27 7.04 -5.37
C GLU A 294 -24.31 8.33 -6.18
N VAL A 295 -25.21 8.37 -7.17
CA VAL A 295 -25.44 9.54 -8.01
C VAL A 295 -26.68 10.27 -7.48
N PRO A 296 -26.58 11.53 -7.04
CA PRO A 296 -27.76 12.32 -6.68
C PRO A 296 -28.73 12.43 -7.85
N HIS A 297 -30.04 12.46 -7.55
CA HIS A 297 -31.11 12.46 -8.56
C HIS A 297 -31.11 13.66 -9.52
N ASP A 298 -30.37 14.71 -9.19
CA ASP A 298 -30.20 15.95 -9.94
C ASP A 298 -28.80 16.11 -10.57
N CYS A 299 -27.98 15.05 -10.54
CA CYS A 299 -26.68 14.96 -11.18
C CYS A 299 -26.69 13.98 -12.36
N SER A 300 -25.76 14.16 -13.29
CA SER A 300 -25.37 13.15 -14.28
C SER A 300 -23.96 12.64 -14.01
N VAL A 301 -23.54 11.62 -14.74
CA VAL A 301 -22.20 11.03 -14.64
C VAL A 301 -21.51 11.19 -15.99
N GLU A 302 -20.26 11.61 -15.95
CA GLU A 302 -19.40 11.77 -17.12
C GLU A 302 -18.07 11.05 -16.89
N LEU A 303 -17.32 10.86 -17.97
CA LEU A 303 -15.92 10.41 -17.87
C LEU A 303 -15.08 11.56 -17.30
N SER A 304 -14.24 11.24 -16.31
CA SER A 304 -13.20 12.13 -15.82
C SER A 304 -12.04 12.19 -16.82
N PRO A 305 -11.09 13.13 -16.69
CA PRO A 305 -9.86 13.12 -17.48
C PRO A 305 -9.08 11.80 -17.40
N LEU A 306 -9.12 11.12 -16.24
CA LEU A 306 -8.49 9.81 -16.06
C LEU A 306 -9.23 8.72 -16.83
N GLY A 307 -10.57 8.77 -16.89
CA GLY A 307 -11.38 7.86 -17.69
C GLY A 307 -11.10 8.00 -19.19
N TYR A 308 -11.01 9.24 -19.69
CA TYR A 308 -10.62 9.50 -21.08
C TYR A 308 -9.20 9.00 -21.38
N LYS A 309 -8.25 9.25 -20.48
CA LYS A 309 -6.88 8.77 -20.63
C LYS A 309 -6.85 7.24 -20.74
N PHE A 310 -7.50 6.54 -19.80
CA PHE A 310 -7.53 5.08 -19.81
C PHE A 310 -8.12 4.49 -21.11
N PHE A 311 -9.25 5.02 -21.59
CA PHE A 311 -9.84 4.54 -22.83
C PHE A 311 -8.98 4.87 -24.07
N THR A 312 -8.19 5.94 -24.02
CA THR A 312 -7.21 6.26 -25.06
C THR A 312 -6.04 5.28 -25.03
N ASP A 313 -5.45 5.06 -23.85
CA ASP A 313 -4.33 4.12 -23.66
C ASP A 313 -4.71 2.69 -24.09
N ILE A 314 -5.94 2.24 -23.77
CA ILE A 314 -6.46 0.94 -24.24
C ILE A 314 -6.66 0.92 -25.74
N PHE A 315 -7.19 2.00 -26.34
CA PHE A 315 -7.37 2.05 -27.78
C PHE A 315 -6.03 1.87 -28.51
N GLU A 316 -5.02 2.64 -28.10
CA GLU A 316 -3.69 2.62 -28.69
C GLU A 316 -2.98 1.27 -28.50
N ALA A 317 -3.20 0.60 -27.35
CA ALA A 317 -2.63 -0.72 -27.10
C ALA A 317 -3.20 -1.84 -27.99
N TYR A 318 -4.42 -1.68 -28.51
CA TYR A 318 -5.07 -2.67 -29.38
C TYR A 318 -5.11 -2.28 -30.86
N ASP A 319 -4.76 -1.04 -31.21
CA ASP A 319 -4.52 -0.57 -32.58
C ASP A 319 -3.14 -1.07 -33.06
N LYS A 320 -3.11 -2.33 -33.50
CA LYS A 320 -1.86 -3.06 -33.79
C LYS A 320 -1.20 -2.56 -35.07
N ASP A 321 -1.98 -2.05 -36.01
CA ASP A 321 -1.46 -1.47 -37.26
C ASP A 321 -1.31 0.06 -37.24
N GLN A 322 -1.61 0.70 -36.11
CA GLN A 322 -1.40 2.13 -35.84
C GLN A 322 -2.08 3.03 -36.89
N ASP A 323 -3.25 2.62 -37.36
CA ASP A 323 -4.01 3.37 -38.37
C ASP A 323 -5.02 4.35 -37.75
N GLY A 324 -5.13 4.36 -36.41
CA GLY A 324 -6.03 5.23 -35.66
C GLY A 324 -7.49 4.74 -35.66
N ALA A 325 -7.76 3.50 -36.07
CA ALA A 325 -9.08 2.89 -36.11
C ALA A 325 -9.07 1.40 -35.74
N LEU A 326 -9.91 1.00 -34.78
CA LEU A 326 -10.00 -0.41 -34.39
C LEU A 326 -10.87 -1.21 -35.36
N LYS A 327 -10.28 -2.21 -36.00
CA LYS A 327 -10.96 -3.19 -36.84
C LYS A 327 -11.75 -4.20 -35.99
N THR A 328 -12.62 -4.97 -36.64
CA THR A 328 -13.45 -5.97 -35.94
C THR A 328 -12.63 -7.00 -35.16
N GLU A 329 -11.47 -7.42 -35.70
CA GLU A 329 -10.58 -8.37 -35.04
C GLU A 329 -9.94 -7.77 -33.78
N GLU A 330 -9.47 -6.53 -33.85
CA GLU A 330 -8.87 -5.80 -32.71
C GLU A 330 -9.91 -5.50 -31.63
N LEU A 331 -11.12 -5.11 -32.02
CA LEU A 331 -12.25 -4.95 -31.09
C LEU A 331 -12.61 -6.25 -30.37
N ASN A 332 -12.59 -7.38 -31.09
CA ASN A 332 -12.85 -8.69 -30.48
C ASN A 332 -11.74 -9.08 -29.50
N ASP A 333 -10.48 -8.76 -29.79
CA ASP A 333 -9.35 -9.01 -28.88
C ASP A 333 -9.42 -8.09 -27.65
N LEU A 334 -9.74 -6.80 -27.82
CA LEU A 334 -9.92 -5.83 -26.75
C LEU A 334 -10.98 -6.29 -25.75
N PHE A 335 -12.13 -6.74 -26.25
CA PHE A 335 -13.23 -7.23 -25.41
C PHE A 335 -13.10 -8.71 -25.01
N SER A 336 -11.96 -9.35 -25.26
CA SER A 336 -11.75 -10.75 -24.87
C SER A 336 -11.63 -10.94 -23.35
N THR A 337 -11.36 -9.86 -22.60
CA THR A 337 -11.33 -9.84 -21.12
C THR A 337 -12.67 -9.45 -20.49
N SER A 338 -13.69 -9.15 -21.31
CA SER A 338 -15.06 -8.86 -20.88
C SER A 338 -16.04 -9.94 -21.37
N PRO A 339 -17.32 -9.92 -20.95
CA PRO A 339 -18.36 -10.80 -21.50
C PRO A 339 -18.68 -10.59 -23.00
N GLY A 340 -17.87 -9.83 -23.73
CA GLY A 340 -18.09 -9.38 -25.11
C GLY A 340 -18.17 -7.86 -25.23
N ASN A 341 -18.54 -7.39 -26.42
CA ASN A 341 -18.74 -5.96 -26.71
C ASN A 341 -20.07 -5.46 -26.11
N PRO A 342 -20.09 -4.37 -25.32
CA PRO A 342 -21.29 -3.87 -24.64
C PRO A 342 -22.38 -3.40 -25.63
N TRP A 343 -21.99 -3.06 -26.85
CA TRP A 343 -22.86 -2.48 -27.87
C TRP A 343 -23.22 -3.44 -29.00
N ALA A 344 -22.88 -4.74 -28.87
CA ALA A 344 -23.12 -5.75 -29.91
C ALA A 344 -24.59 -5.77 -30.42
N ASN A 345 -25.55 -5.47 -29.54
CA ASN A 345 -26.98 -5.46 -29.87
C ASN A 345 -27.52 -4.07 -30.29
N GLN A 346 -26.67 -3.04 -30.37
CA GLN A 346 -27.06 -1.65 -30.60
C GLN A 346 -26.73 -1.15 -32.02
N LYS A 347 -26.45 -2.06 -32.96
CA LYS A 347 -25.95 -1.73 -34.32
C LYS A 347 -24.59 -1.01 -34.30
N PHE A 348 -23.76 -1.23 -33.29
CA PHE A 348 -22.36 -0.81 -33.32
C PHE A 348 -21.61 -1.57 -34.44
N PRO A 349 -20.74 -0.92 -35.24
CA PRO A 349 -20.22 0.45 -35.10
C PRO A 349 -21.03 1.57 -35.79
N ASP A 350 -22.16 1.30 -36.43
CA ASP A 350 -22.97 2.31 -37.17
C ASP A 350 -23.50 3.45 -36.28
N THR A 351 -23.45 3.29 -34.96
CA THR A 351 -23.85 4.30 -33.98
C THR A 351 -22.76 5.32 -33.66
N THR A 352 -21.55 5.17 -34.20
CA THR A 352 -20.41 6.03 -33.89
C THR A 352 -19.61 6.44 -35.14
N VAL A 353 -18.60 7.29 -34.94
CA VAL A 353 -17.69 7.76 -36.01
C VAL A 353 -16.75 6.63 -36.41
N ALA A 354 -16.95 6.11 -37.63
CA ALA A 354 -16.11 5.11 -38.27
C ALA A 354 -15.39 5.72 -39.48
N ASP A 355 -14.29 5.09 -39.90
CA ASP A 355 -13.56 5.45 -41.12
C ASP A 355 -14.27 4.94 -42.40
N ASP A 356 -13.64 5.14 -43.56
CA ASP A 356 -14.17 4.70 -44.86
C ASP A 356 -14.28 3.17 -44.99
N THR A 357 -13.61 2.41 -44.11
CA THR A 357 -13.63 0.94 -44.09
C THR A 357 -14.64 0.36 -43.08
N GLY A 358 -15.24 1.21 -42.24
CA GLY A 358 -16.15 0.82 -41.17
C GLY A 358 -15.46 0.48 -39.84
N ALA A 359 -14.15 0.74 -39.72
CA ALA A 359 -13.37 0.61 -38.49
C ALA A 359 -13.61 1.80 -37.55
N VAL A 360 -13.57 1.55 -36.24
CA VAL A 360 -13.96 2.55 -35.23
C VAL A 360 -12.80 3.45 -34.90
N THR A 361 -12.90 4.73 -35.28
CA THR A 361 -11.88 5.73 -34.97
C THR A 361 -11.77 6.01 -33.47
N LEU A 362 -10.63 6.53 -33.00
CA LEU A 362 -10.46 6.96 -31.60
C LEU A 362 -11.55 7.95 -31.16
N GLN A 363 -11.94 8.89 -32.05
CA GLN A 363 -13.03 9.83 -31.77
C GLN A 363 -14.36 9.11 -31.57
N GLY A 364 -14.67 8.13 -32.43
CA GLY A 364 -15.88 7.32 -32.30
C GLY A 364 -15.88 6.45 -31.04
N TRP A 365 -14.73 5.88 -30.71
CA TRP A 365 -14.53 5.09 -29.49
C TRP A 365 -14.82 5.91 -28.21
N LEU A 366 -14.19 7.08 -28.08
CA LEU A 366 -14.39 7.95 -26.93
C LEU A 366 -15.82 8.49 -26.86
N ALA A 367 -16.40 8.88 -27.99
CA ALA A 367 -17.79 9.34 -28.04
C ALA A 367 -18.77 8.27 -27.57
N GLN A 368 -18.56 7.01 -27.97
CA GLN A 368 -19.40 5.89 -27.57
C GLN A 368 -19.30 5.61 -26.06
N TRP A 369 -18.10 5.68 -25.46
CA TRP A 369 -17.94 5.55 -24.01
C TRP A 369 -18.53 6.72 -23.23
N SER A 370 -18.39 7.96 -23.72
CA SER A 370 -19.02 9.13 -23.09
C SER A 370 -20.54 9.02 -23.11
N MET A 371 -21.14 8.59 -24.23
CA MET A 371 -22.57 8.32 -24.34
C MET A 371 -23.01 7.21 -23.38
N THR A 372 -22.28 6.10 -23.34
CA THR A 372 -22.58 4.96 -22.45
C THR A 372 -22.53 5.39 -20.98
N THR A 373 -21.55 6.22 -20.61
CA THR A 373 -21.39 6.73 -19.25
C THR A 373 -22.55 7.64 -18.84
N LEU A 374 -22.99 8.51 -19.75
CA LEU A 374 -24.11 9.42 -19.50
C LEU A 374 -25.44 8.69 -19.36
N LEU A 375 -25.69 7.68 -20.20
CA LEU A 375 -26.96 6.94 -20.23
C LEU A 375 -27.03 5.82 -19.19
N GLU A 376 -25.91 5.11 -18.99
CA GLU A 376 -25.83 3.90 -18.19
C GLU A 376 -24.44 3.74 -17.55
N HIS A 377 -24.08 4.66 -16.64
CA HIS A 377 -22.78 4.67 -15.95
C HIS A 377 -22.40 3.33 -15.28
N LYS A 378 -23.38 2.50 -14.89
CA LYS A 378 -23.15 1.17 -14.33
C LYS A 378 -22.49 0.22 -15.34
N THR A 379 -22.86 0.32 -16.61
CA THR A 379 -22.23 -0.44 -17.69
C THR A 379 -20.78 0.01 -17.86
N THR A 380 -20.51 1.32 -17.85
CA THR A 380 -19.13 1.84 -17.88
C THR A 380 -18.32 1.34 -16.69
N LEU A 381 -18.85 1.38 -15.45
CA LEU A 381 -18.14 0.87 -14.26
C LEU A 381 -17.75 -0.61 -14.38
N ALA A 382 -18.68 -1.45 -14.85
CA ALA A 382 -18.41 -2.86 -15.04
C ALA A 382 -17.32 -3.08 -16.10
N TYR A 383 -17.36 -2.34 -17.21
CA TYR A 383 -16.38 -2.47 -18.28
C TYR A 383 -15.01 -1.89 -17.96
N LEU A 384 -14.92 -0.80 -17.20
CA LEU A 384 -13.66 -0.33 -16.62
C LEU A 384 -13.01 -1.46 -15.78
N SER A 385 -13.83 -2.19 -15.02
CA SER A 385 -13.36 -3.32 -14.20
C SER A 385 -12.99 -4.55 -15.05
N TYR A 386 -13.77 -4.87 -16.09
CA TYR A 386 -13.45 -5.95 -17.02
C TYR A 386 -12.11 -5.70 -17.74
N LEU A 387 -11.89 -4.47 -18.19
CA LEU A 387 -10.71 -4.03 -18.93
C LEU A 387 -9.50 -3.71 -18.03
N GLY A 388 -9.64 -3.82 -16.71
CA GLY A 388 -8.52 -3.75 -15.76
C GLY A 388 -8.16 -2.35 -15.25
N HIS A 389 -9.08 -1.38 -15.30
CA HIS A 389 -8.86 -0.06 -14.70
C HIS A 389 -8.58 -0.20 -13.19
N PRO A 390 -7.48 0.38 -12.65
CA PRO A 390 -7.08 0.16 -11.26
C PRO A 390 -8.05 0.74 -10.24
N GLN A 391 -8.68 1.88 -10.55
CA GLN A 391 -9.66 2.55 -9.69
C GLN A 391 -10.90 3.01 -10.47
N PRO A 392 -11.85 2.12 -10.83
CA PRO A 392 -12.95 2.45 -11.74
C PRO A 392 -13.78 3.69 -11.33
N LEU A 393 -13.84 4.00 -10.03
CA LEU A 393 -14.53 5.18 -9.52
C LEU A 393 -13.86 6.51 -9.89
N SER A 394 -12.52 6.54 -10.01
CA SER A 394 -11.79 7.77 -10.37
C SER A 394 -11.89 8.12 -11.85
N ALA A 395 -12.26 7.14 -12.69
CA ALA A 395 -12.54 7.32 -14.10
C ALA A 395 -13.86 8.06 -14.37
N LEU A 396 -14.74 8.18 -13.36
CA LEU A 396 -16.03 8.82 -13.46
C LEU A 396 -16.07 10.10 -12.62
N GLN A 397 -16.81 11.09 -13.10
CA GLN A 397 -17.10 12.30 -12.35
C GLN A 397 -18.60 12.52 -12.28
N ILE A 398 -19.10 12.83 -11.08
CA ILE A 398 -20.48 13.25 -10.87
C ILE A 398 -20.53 14.74 -11.19
N THR A 399 -21.36 15.11 -12.16
CA THR A 399 -21.57 16.53 -12.46
C THR A 399 -22.14 17.22 -11.23
N ARG A 400 -21.93 18.53 -11.12
CA ARG A 400 -22.55 19.30 -10.03
C ARG A 400 -24.07 19.03 -10.05
N PRO A 401 -24.71 18.90 -8.87
CA PRO A 401 -26.17 18.93 -8.77
C PRO A 401 -26.62 20.12 -9.58
N ARG A 402 -27.68 19.98 -10.37
CA ARG A 402 -28.29 21.13 -11.05
C ARG A 402 -28.77 22.11 -9.98
N LYS A 403 -27.84 22.91 -9.47
CA LYS A 403 -28.10 23.88 -8.42
C LYS A 403 -29.20 24.74 -8.96
N THR A 404 -30.23 24.84 -8.14
CA THR A 404 -31.31 25.80 -8.25
C THR A 404 -30.74 27.21 -8.01
N GLU A 405 -29.75 27.63 -8.77
CA GLU A 405 -29.34 29.03 -8.83
C GLU A 405 -30.30 29.77 -9.75
N ARG A 406 -31.20 30.47 -9.09
CA ARG A 406 -32.07 31.49 -9.66
C ARG A 406 -31.27 32.45 -10.57
N ARG A 407 -31.42 32.28 -11.88
CA ARG A 407 -31.74 33.38 -12.80
C ARG A 407 -32.97 32.95 -13.60
N LYS A 408 -34.16 33.11 -13.00
CA LYS A 408 -35.45 32.78 -13.64
C LYS A 408 -35.67 33.68 -14.86
N GLY A 409 -35.17 33.32 -16.03
CA GLY A 409 -35.51 33.99 -17.27
C GLY A 409 -34.89 33.33 -18.49
N SER A 410 -35.73 32.99 -19.47
CA SER A 410 -35.32 32.46 -20.78
C SER A 410 -34.69 33.51 -21.71
N GLY A 411 -34.06 34.56 -21.17
CA GLY A 411 -33.39 35.60 -21.98
C GLY A 411 -34.29 36.59 -22.72
N LYS A 412 -35.62 36.55 -22.57
CA LYS A 412 -36.59 37.44 -23.24
C LYS A 412 -36.23 38.93 -23.16
N THR A 413 -36.01 39.45 -21.96
CA THR A 413 -35.67 40.89 -21.77
C THR A 413 -34.34 41.26 -22.40
N SER A 414 -33.36 40.35 -22.39
CA SER A 414 -32.06 40.56 -23.04
C SER A 414 -32.19 40.63 -24.55
N LEU A 415 -33.05 39.79 -25.14
CA LEU A 415 -33.37 39.83 -26.58
C LEU A 415 -34.01 41.16 -26.98
N LEU A 416 -34.98 41.66 -26.20
CA LEU A 416 -35.60 42.97 -26.45
C LEU A 416 -34.59 44.12 -26.34
N ARG A 417 -33.65 44.06 -25.40
CA ARG A 417 -32.60 45.08 -25.22
C ARG A 417 -31.59 45.07 -26.36
N ALA A 418 -31.17 43.88 -26.79
CA ALA A 418 -30.28 43.71 -27.94
C ALA A 418 -30.92 44.24 -29.23
N PHE A 419 -32.23 44.00 -29.41
CA PHE A 419 -32.97 44.49 -30.57
C PHE A 419 -32.96 46.01 -30.72
N VAL A 420 -32.85 46.77 -29.62
CA VAL A 420 -32.74 48.25 -29.63
C VAL A 420 -31.30 48.76 -29.38
N GLY A 421 -30.29 47.91 -29.59
CA GLY A 421 -28.88 48.31 -29.50
C GLY A 421 -28.36 48.58 -28.08
N ARG A 422 -29.04 48.10 -27.03
CA ARG A 422 -28.58 48.25 -25.64
C ARG A 422 -27.65 47.11 -25.25
N LYS A 423 -26.57 47.46 -24.54
CA LYS A 423 -25.63 46.48 -23.96
C LYS A 423 -26.33 45.53 -22.98
N PHE A 424 -25.78 44.31 -22.88
CA PHE A 424 -26.14 43.30 -21.90
C PHE A 424 -26.02 43.87 -20.47
N SER A 425 -26.85 43.37 -19.55
CA SER A 425 -26.86 43.81 -18.15
C SER A 425 -26.97 42.59 -17.25
N ASP A 426 -26.05 42.48 -16.29
CA ASP A 426 -26.01 41.39 -15.30
C ASP A 426 -27.14 41.45 -14.26
N ALA A 427 -27.83 42.59 -14.17
CA ALA A 427 -28.93 42.79 -13.24
C ALA A 427 -30.24 42.24 -13.83
N TYR A 428 -30.74 41.13 -13.26
CA TYR A 428 -32.03 40.56 -13.67
C TYR A 428 -33.20 41.16 -12.86
N ASN A 429 -34.09 41.88 -13.55
CA ASN A 429 -35.35 42.38 -13.00
C ASN A 429 -36.53 41.66 -13.65
N THR A 430 -37.30 40.89 -12.88
CA THR A 430 -38.47 40.18 -13.40
C THR A 430 -39.49 41.14 -14.01
N THR A 431 -39.93 40.86 -15.24
CA THR A 431 -40.96 41.63 -15.95
C THR A 431 -42.29 41.57 -15.19
N LYS A 432 -42.63 42.66 -14.47
CA LYS A 432 -43.88 42.79 -13.69
C LYS A 432 -45.02 43.45 -14.48
N ARG A 433 -44.72 44.13 -15.59
CA ARG A 433 -45.66 44.83 -16.48
C ARG A 433 -45.25 44.58 -17.93
N MET A 434 -46.16 44.74 -18.88
CA MET A 434 -45.84 44.60 -20.30
C MET A 434 -44.69 45.54 -20.68
N ASN A 435 -43.67 44.99 -21.34
CA ASN A 435 -42.52 45.73 -21.85
C ASN A 435 -42.57 45.69 -23.38
N SER A 436 -42.40 46.83 -24.05
CA SER A 436 -42.49 46.93 -25.50
C SER A 436 -41.29 47.69 -26.06
N VAL A 437 -40.70 47.16 -27.12
CA VAL A 437 -39.60 47.79 -27.86
C VAL A 437 -39.95 47.84 -29.34
N VAL A 438 -39.47 48.87 -30.03
CA VAL A 438 -39.65 49.04 -31.47
C VAL A 438 -38.30 49.37 -32.10
N ASN A 439 -38.00 48.73 -33.23
CA ASN A 439 -36.85 49.08 -34.06
C ASN A 439 -37.16 48.79 -35.54
N SER A 440 -36.42 49.43 -36.46
CA SER A 440 -36.53 49.13 -37.88
C SER A 440 -35.63 47.97 -38.29
N VAL A 441 -36.11 47.17 -39.24
CA VAL A 441 -35.41 46.04 -39.87
C VAL A 441 -35.58 46.19 -41.37
N ASP A 442 -34.48 46.08 -42.10
CA ASP A 442 -34.49 46.08 -43.56
C ASP A 442 -34.82 44.66 -44.06
N ILE A 443 -35.94 44.54 -44.78
CA ILE A 443 -36.37 43.29 -45.42
C ILE A 443 -36.54 43.59 -46.90
N GLU A 444 -35.71 42.94 -47.74
CA GLU A 444 -35.72 43.07 -49.20
C GLU A 444 -35.58 44.53 -49.70
N GLY A 445 -34.78 45.35 -49.01
CA GLY A 445 -34.54 46.75 -49.37
C GLY A 445 -35.67 47.70 -48.97
N SER A 446 -36.61 47.23 -48.14
CA SER A 446 -37.70 48.01 -47.57
C SER A 446 -37.56 48.05 -46.05
N GLU A 447 -37.49 49.26 -45.49
CA GLU A 447 -37.49 49.45 -44.04
C GLU A 447 -38.87 49.12 -43.45
N LYS A 448 -38.91 48.14 -42.54
CA LYS A 448 -40.10 47.73 -41.79
C LYS A 448 -39.87 47.93 -40.30
N TYR A 449 -40.89 48.31 -39.56
CA TYR A 449 -40.80 48.46 -38.10
C TYR A 449 -41.36 47.22 -37.42
N LEU A 450 -40.56 46.59 -36.55
CA LEU A 450 -41.02 45.51 -35.69
C LEU A 450 -41.28 46.05 -34.29
N VAL A 451 -42.44 45.71 -33.74
CA VAL A 451 -42.80 45.98 -32.35
C VAL A 451 -42.77 44.67 -31.58
N LEU A 452 -41.83 44.51 -30.65
CA LEU A 452 -41.71 43.33 -29.81
C LEU A 452 -42.28 43.62 -28.42
N GLN A 453 -43.17 42.74 -27.94
CA GLN A 453 -43.83 42.87 -26.65
C GLN A 453 -43.54 41.66 -25.76
N GLU A 454 -42.98 41.91 -24.57
CA GLU A 454 -42.77 40.92 -23.51
C GLU A 454 -43.84 41.09 -22.43
N PHE A 455 -44.50 39.99 -22.06
CA PHE A 455 -45.49 39.95 -21.00
C PHE A 455 -44.89 39.36 -19.72
N GLY A 456 -45.27 39.92 -18.56
CA GLY A 456 -44.90 39.33 -17.26
C GLY A 456 -45.62 38.01 -17.01
N SER A 457 -45.05 37.15 -16.16
CA SER A 457 -45.57 35.79 -15.87
C SER A 457 -47.02 35.77 -15.39
N ASN A 458 -47.50 36.86 -14.77
CA ASN A 458 -48.86 36.97 -14.27
C ASN A 458 -49.89 37.35 -15.35
N TYR A 459 -49.44 37.89 -16.48
CA TYR A 459 -50.28 38.37 -17.59
C TYR A 459 -50.23 37.45 -18.81
N GLU A 460 -49.19 36.62 -18.96
CA GLU A 460 -49.02 35.67 -20.07
C GLU A 460 -50.24 34.73 -20.25
N PRO A 461 -50.81 34.10 -19.20
CA PRO A 461 -51.99 33.24 -19.36
C PRO A 461 -53.27 33.98 -19.70
N GLU A 462 -53.42 35.25 -19.30
CA GLU A 462 -54.58 36.07 -19.65
C GLU A 462 -54.52 36.50 -21.13
N MET A 463 -53.30 36.80 -21.60
CA MET A 463 -53.06 37.21 -22.97
C MET A 463 -53.28 36.07 -23.96
N LEU A 464 -52.72 34.89 -23.67
CA LEU A 464 -52.87 33.71 -24.51
C LEU A 464 -54.29 33.11 -24.51
N LYS A 465 -55.18 33.54 -23.61
CA LYS A 465 -56.61 33.16 -23.62
C LYS A 465 -57.48 34.07 -24.47
N SER A 466 -57.02 35.27 -24.79
CA SER A 466 -57.84 36.30 -25.44
C SER A 466 -57.63 36.28 -26.95
N SER A 467 -58.53 35.62 -27.70
CA SER A 467 -58.49 35.58 -29.17
C SER A 467 -58.37 36.99 -29.77
N LYS A 468 -59.19 37.94 -29.30
CA LYS A 468 -59.15 39.35 -29.77
C LYS A 468 -57.80 40.05 -29.61
N LYS A 469 -57.00 39.66 -28.61
CA LYS A 469 -55.68 40.25 -28.37
C LYS A 469 -54.56 39.46 -29.06
N LEU A 470 -54.76 38.17 -29.32
CA LEU A 470 -53.89 37.35 -30.16
C LEU A 470 -54.02 37.70 -31.65
N ASP A 471 -55.20 38.11 -32.10
CA ASP A 471 -55.44 38.61 -33.47
C ASP A 471 -54.64 39.89 -33.80
N LEU A 472 -54.08 40.56 -32.78
CA LEU A 472 -53.20 41.74 -32.94
C LEU A 472 -51.72 41.37 -33.13
N ALA A 473 -51.35 40.09 -32.99
CA ALA A 473 -49.98 39.63 -33.13
C ALA A 473 -49.76 39.01 -34.53
N ASP A 474 -48.83 39.59 -35.29
CA ASP A 474 -48.46 39.07 -36.61
C ASP A 474 -47.58 37.80 -36.52
N VAL A 475 -46.77 37.70 -35.46
CA VAL A 475 -45.82 36.60 -35.19
C VAL A 475 -45.71 36.36 -33.68
N ILE A 476 -45.61 35.08 -33.28
CA ILE A 476 -45.25 34.67 -31.90
C ILE A 476 -43.79 34.22 -31.85
N ILE A 477 -43.02 34.75 -30.90
CA ILE A 477 -41.63 34.36 -30.66
C ILE A 477 -41.54 33.56 -29.35
N TYR A 478 -41.31 32.26 -29.44
CA TYR A 478 -41.06 31.42 -28.27
C TYR A 478 -39.57 31.41 -27.95
N VAL A 479 -39.22 31.97 -26.78
CA VAL A 479 -37.84 32.08 -26.33
C VAL A 479 -37.57 31.07 -25.24
N TYR A 480 -36.64 30.15 -25.51
CA TYR A 480 -36.14 29.19 -24.54
C TYR A 480 -34.65 29.42 -24.26
N ASP A 481 -34.23 29.00 -23.09
CA ASP A 481 -32.83 28.99 -22.69
C ASP A 481 -32.20 27.68 -23.16
N SER A 482 -31.20 27.80 -24.04
CA SER A 482 -30.51 26.65 -24.61
C SER A 482 -29.74 25.84 -23.57
N SER A 483 -29.38 26.44 -22.44
CA SER A 483 -28.72 25.78 -21.30
C SER A 483 -29.69 25.14 -20.30
N ASP A 484 -31.01 25.37 -20.44
CA ASP A 484 -32.03 24.79 -19.55
C ASP A 484 -32.84 23.72 -20.27
N THR A 485 -32.70 22.46 -19.83
CA THR A 485 -33.36 21.28 -20.38
C THR A 485 -34.90 21.31 -20.35
N ASN A 486 -35.48 22.14 -19.49
CA ASN A 486 -36.92 22.26 -19.30
C ASN A 486 -37.51 23.51 -19.97
N SER A 487 -36.66 24.38 -20.52
CA SER A 487 -37.09 25.66 -21.08
C SER A 487 -37.92 25.46 -22.34
N PHE A 488 -37.53 24.51 -23.19
CA PHE A 488 -38.27 24.19 -24.41
C PHE A 488 -39.59 23.46 -24.14
N SER A 489 -39.64 22.59 -23.13
CA SER A 489 -40.88 21.85 -22.79
C SER A 489 -41.99 22.79 -22.33
N TYR A 490 -41.63 23.88 -21.63
CA TYR A 490 -42.57 24.95 -21.24
C TYR A 490 -43.26 25.60 -22.44
N ILE A 491 -42.48 26.04 -23.44
CA ILE A 491 -43.02 26.71 -24.63
C ILE A 491 -43.77 25.74 -25.56
N SER A 492 -43.34 24.48 -25.64
CA SER A 492 -44.09 23.41 -26.32
C SER A 492 -45.45 23.17 -25.65
N GLY A 493 -45.49 23.15 -24.32
CA GLY A 493 -46.71 23.03 -23.55
C GLY A 493 -47.66 24.22 -23.72
N LEU A 494 -47.13 25.46 -23.77
CA LEU A 494 -47.94 26.66 -24.03
C LEU A 494 -48.61 26.60 -25.42
N ARG A 495 -47.85 26.22 -26.45
CA ARG A 495 -48.36 26.14 -27.82
C ARG A 495 -49.52 25.15 -27.96
N GLN A 496 -49.37 23.96 -27.37
CA GLN A 496 -50.42 22.94 -27.35
C GLN A 496 -51.63 23.37 -26.51
N ARG A 497 -51.40 23.92 -25.32
CA ARG A 497 -52.45 24.29 -24.36
C ARG A 497 -53.39 25.37 -24.87
N TYR A 498 -52.90 26.31 -25.66
CA TYR A 498 -53.66 27.46 -26.15
C TYR A 498 -54.01 27.38 -27.65
N ASN A 499 -53.71 26.25 -28.32
CA ASN A 499 -54.03 26.00 -29.73
C ASN A 499 -53.55 27.12 -30.68
N LEU A 500 -52.27 27.47 -30.57
CA LEU A 500 -51.67 28.65 -31.21
C LEU A 500 -51.13 28.38 -32.64
N ASP A 501 -51.47 27.23 -33.24
CA ASP A 501 -50.92 26.78 -34.53
C ASP A 501 -51.33 27.63 -35.75
N HIS A 502 -52.33 28.51 -35.58
CA HIS A 502 -52.82 29.40 -36.62
C HIS A 502 -52.02 30.70 -36.77
N ILE A 503 -51.08 30.99 -35.85
CA ILE A 503 -50.26 32.21 -35.86
C ILE A 503 -48.81 31.87 -36.25
N PRO A 504 -48.20 32.60 -37.21
CA PRO A 504 -46.79 32.41 -37.56
C PRO A 504 -45.88 32.44 -36.33
N THR A 505 -44.95 31.50 -36.24
CA THR A 505 -44.20 31.25 -35.01
C THR A 505 -42.70 31.12 -35.27
N LEU A 506 -41.87 31.72 -34.40
CA LEU A 506 -40.42 31.57 -34.36
C LEU A 506 -39.96 31.00 -33.01
N PHE A 507 -39.05 30.03 -33.02
CA PHE A 507 -38.39 29.51 -31.82
C PHE A 507 -36.98 30.08 -31.71
N VAL A 508 -36.66 30.69 -30.57
CA VAL A 508 -35.36 31.34 -30.33
C VAL A 508 -34.68 30.69 -29.14
N ALA A 509 -33.53 30.06 -29.42
CA ALA A 509 -32.62 29.55 -28.42
C ALA A 509 -31.73 30.71 -27.94
N THR A 510 -31.88 31.11 -26.68
CA THR A 510 -31.01 32.13 -26.06
C THR A 510 -29.92 31.50 -25.22
N LYS A 511 -28.93 32.32 -24.86
CA LYS A 511 -27.76 31.92 -24.09
C LYS A 511 -26.91 30.86 -24.80
N SER A 512 -26.74 31.00 -26.12
CA SER A 512 -25.90 30.11 -26.92
C SER A 512 -24.41 30.21 -26.60
N ASP A 513 -24.03 31.24 -25.82
CA ASP A 513 -22.73 31.38 -25.18
C ASP A 513 -22.53 30.38 -24.02
N LEU A 514 -23.60 29.75 -23.53
CA LEU A 514 -23.57 28.69 -22.52
C LEU A 514 -23.71 27.31 -23.17
N ASP A 515 -23.29 26.27 -22.44
CA ASP A 515 -23.36 24.89 -22.92
C ASP A 515 -24.78 24.48 -23.32
N LEU A 516 -24.91 23.89 -24.51
CA LEU A 516 -26.20 23.47 -25.06
C LEU A 516 -26.74 22.27 -24.27
N ALA A 517 -27.87 22.45 -23.59
CA ALA A 517 -28.54 21.40 -22.85
C ALA A 517 -29.58 20.67 -23.71
N GLN A 518 -29.61 19.34 -23.63
CA GLN A 518 -30.58 18.52 -24.35
C GLN A 518 -32.02 18.83 -23.88
N GLN A 519 -32.86 19.29 -24.80
CA GLN A 519 -34.21 19.74 -24.48
C GLN A 519 -35.16 18.54 -24.31
N SER A 520 -35.82 18.45 -23.15
CA SER A 520 -36.71 17.33 -22.83
C SER A 520 -38.03 17.44 -23.60
N LEU A 521 -38.26 16.55 -24.57
CA LEU A 521 -39.53 16.43 -25.28
C LEU A 521 -40.08 15.02 -25.05
N ARG A 522 -40.93 14.85 -24.03
CA ARG A 522 -41.73 13.63 -23.83
C ARG A 522 -43.09 13.80 -24.50
N ALA A 523 -43.17 13.48 -25.78
CA ALA A 523 -44.43 13.16 -26.46
C ALA A 523 -44.17 12.14 -27.57
N GLN A 524 -44.76 10.94 -27.45
CA GLN A 524 -44.76 9.89 -28.47
C GLN A 524 -45.37 10.39 -29.78
N VAL A 525 -44.64 10.34 -30.90
CA VAL A 525 -45.22 10.15 -32.24
C VAL A 525 -44.27 9.35 -33.13
N TYR A 526 -44.84 8.33 -33.76
CA TYR A 526 -44.27 7.43 -34.75
C TYR A 526 -43.57 8.16 -35.91
N LEU A 527 -42.30 7.82 -36.19
CA LEU A 527 -41.69 8.09 -37.50
C LEU A 527 -42.02 6.93 -38.44
N VAL A 528 -43.10 7.08 -39.21
CA VAL A 528 -43.32 6.33 -40.45
C VAL A 528 -42.94 7.26 -41.60
N SER A 529 -41.93 6.88 -42.38
CA SER A 529 -41.73 7.41 -43.73
C SER A 529 -42.19 6.36 -44.73
N PRO A 530 -42.94 6.74 -45.79
CA PRO A 530 -42.33 6.65 -47.12
C PRO A 530 -42.77 7.72 -48.15
N ASN A 531 -41.78 8.14 -48.96
CA ASN A 531 -41.81 8.52 -50.38
C ASN A 531 -42.87 9.51 -50.94
N LEU A 532 -42.41 10.63 -51.52
CA LEU A 532 -42.39 10.86 -52.99
C LEU A 532 -41.85 12.26 -53.40
N THR A 533 -40.86 12.22 -54.30
CA THR A 533 -40.59 13.12 -55.46
C THR A 533 -40.13 14.59 -55.30
N GLN A 534 -38.90 14.85 -55.74
CA GLN A 534 -38.44 16.14 -56.32
C GLN A 534 -39.07 16.36 -57.73
N PRO A 535 -39.03 17.55 -58.42
CA PRO A 535 -38.08 18.67 -58.27
C PRO A 535 -38.58 20.14 -58.52
N ARG A 536 -37.66 21.11 -58.30
CA ARG A 536 -37.62 22.56 -58.71
C ARG A 536 -38.50 23.52 -57.87
N THR A 537 -38.08 24.66 -57.32
CA THR A 537 -36.93 25.59 -57.48
C THR A 537 -36.81 26.52 -56.26
N GLN A 538 -35.58 26.95 -55.94
CA GLN A 538 -35.17 28.18 -55.21
C GLN A 538 -35.53 28.40 -53.72
N ASN A 539 -34.49 28.88 -53.00
CA ASN A 539 -34.43 29.52 -51.68
C ASN A 539 -34.25 28.63 -50.42
N ASN A 540 -32.99 28.51 -50.01
CA ASN A 540 -32.54 28.22 -48.63
C ASN A 540 -33.00 29.31 -47.64
N PRO A 541 -33.39 28.98 -46.41
CA PRO A 541 -33.18 29.85 -45.26
C PRO A 541 -31.89 29.47 -44.53
N ARG A 542 -30.93 30.40 -44.55
CA ARG A 542 -29.69 30.37 -43.76
C ARG A 542 -30.02 30.49 -42.26
N LEU A 543 -29.41 29.66 -41.42
CA LEU A 543 -29.21 29.97 -40.00
C LEU A 543 -28.29 31.20 -39.91
N ILE A 544 -28.78 32.29 -39.33
CA ILE A 544 -27.98 33.50 -39.06
C ILE A 544 -27.39 33.33 -37.66
N ALA A 545 -26.09 33.04 -37.58
CA ALA A 545 -25.30 33.23 -36.38
C ALA A 545 -24.85 34.71 -36.34
N ILE A 546 -25.12 35.40 -35.23
CA ILE A 546 -24.56 36.72 -34.96
C ILE A 546 -23.29 36.50 -34.14
N ASP A 547 -22.14 36.67 -34.79
CA ASP A 547 -20.81 36.61 -34.19
C ASP A 547 -20.40 38.02 -33.73
N THR A 548 -20.03 38.18 -32.45
CA THR A 548 -19.48 39.42 -31.91
C THR A 548 -18.06 39.20 -31.44
N THR A 549 -17.12 39.13 -32.38
CA THR A 549 -15.70 39.34 -32.10
C THR A 549 -15.05 40.14 -33.23
N SER A 550 -14.42 41.27 -32.90
CA SER A 550 -13.35 41.85 -33.72
C SER A 550 -12.33 42.61 -32.86
N ARG A 551 -11.06 42.32 -33.16
CA ARG A 551 -9.80 42.85 -32.61
C ARG A 551 -9.52 44.28 -33.09
N THR A 552 -8.64 45.00 -32.38
CA THR A 552 -7.46 45.66 -32.98
C THR A 552 -6.38 45.98 -31.95
N SER A 553 -5.14 45.92 -32.42
CA SER A 553 -3.83 46.15 -31.79
C SER A 553 -3.30 47.60 -31.98
N MET A 554 -2.18 47.88 -31.31
CA MET A 554 -1.08 48.84 -31.57
C MET A 554 -0.91 50.08 -30.66
N ASP A 555 0.30 50.11 -30.07
CA ASP A 555 1.26 51.17 -29.78
C ASP A 555 0.93 52.36 -28.86
N GLU A 556 1.75 52.58 -27.80
CA GLU A 556 2.78 53.64 -27.71
C GLU A 556 3.38 53.76 -26.28
N ASP A 557 4.68 54.05 -26.24
CA ASP A 557 5.55 54.29 -25.08
C ASP A 557 5.17 55.54 -24.26
N MET A 558 5.59 55.61 -22.98
CA MET A 558 6.17 56.81 -22.33
C MET A 558 6.67 56.55 -20.90
N ASP A 559 7.94 56.89 -20.69
CA ASP A 559 8.72 56.97 -19.44
C ASP A 559 8.28 58.08 -18.46
N PHE A 560 8.76 57.98 -17.21
CA PHE A 560 9.24 58.97 -16.20
C PHE A 560 8.74 58.61 -14.79
N ASP A 561 9.54 58.05 -13.88
CA ASP A 561 10.69 58.56 -13.12
C ASP A 561 10.40 59.61 -12.01
N SER A 562 10.93 59.28 -10.83
CA SER A 562 11.43 60.12 -9.72
C SER A 562 10.52 61.08 -8.96
N GLY A 563 10.56 60.97 -7.63
CA GLY A 563 9.80 61.79 -6.70
C GLY A 563 10.50 63.05 -6.19
N ASN A 564 9.86 63.70 -5.20
CA ASN A 564 10.53 64.30 -4.04
C ASN A 564 9.54 64.73 -2.95
N ALA A 565 9.99 64.57 -1.71
CA ALA A 565 9.41 65.01 -0.42
C ALA A 565 9.51 66.56 -0.25
N PRO A 566 9.42 67.23 0.95
CA PRO A 566 9.27 66.76 2.35
C PRO A 566 8.43 67.67 3.29
N GLN A 567 8.27 67.27 4.57
CA GLN A 567 8.43 68.07 5.82
C GLN A 567 7.99 67.24 7.05
N GLN A 568 8.94 66.69 7.85
CA GLN A 568 9.42 67.20 9.18
C GLN A 568 8.38 67.08 10.32
N GLN A 569 8.60 66.52 11.53
CA GLN A 569 9.75 65.96 12.28
C GLN A 569 9.20 65.41 13.66
N PRO A 570 9.99 64.96 14.66
CA PRO A 570 10.25 63.55 15.03
C PRO A 570 9.78 63.12 16.44
N GLN A 571 9.62 61.81 16.69
CA GLN A 571 9.87 61.21 18.02
C GLN A 571 10.48 59.81 17.90
N ILE A 572 11.49 59.57 18.72
CA ILE A 572 12.46 58.48 18.69
C ILE A 572 11.96 57.29 19.53
N GLN A 573 11.93 56.09 18.95
CA GLN A 573 11.98 54.80 19.68
C GLN A 573 12.83 53.79 18.87
N PRO A 574 13.56 52.88 19.55
CA PRO A 574 14.59 52.06 18.94
C PRO A 574 14.01 51.04 17.95
N THR A 575 14.55 51.04 16.74
CA THR A 575 14.30 50.05 15.70
C THR A 575 14.77 48.66 16.13
N TYR A 576 13.85 47.83 16.59
CA TYR A 576 13.89 46.42 16.21
C TYR A 576 13.44 46.37 14.75
N GLN A 577 14.35 45.94 13.87
CA GLN A 577 13.99 45.54 12.52
C GLN A 577 13.04 44.36 12.67
N ASP A 578 11.75 44.65 12.51
CA ASP A 578 10.72 43.67 12.30
C ASP A 578 11.01 43.05 10.92
N THR A 579 11.83 42.00 10.90
CA THR A 579 11.87 41.08 9.76
C THR A 579 10.60 40.23 9.80
N ASN A 580 9.45 40.88 9.68
CA ASN A 580 8.25 40.26 9.13
C ASN A 580 8.43 40.20 7.60
N GLY A 581 9.48 39.49 7.18
CA GLY A 581 9.41 38.81 5.91
C GLY A 581 8.37 37.72 6.09
N HIS A 582 7.32 37.73 5.28
CA HIS A 582 6.54 36.52 5.05
C HIS A 582 7.52 35.41 4.68
N THR A 583 7.89 34.58 5.65
CA THR A 583 8.49 33.28 5.35
C THR A 583 7.36 32.47 4.77
N ASP A 584 7.38 32.38 3.44
CA ASP A 584 6.61 31.44 2.66
C ASP A 584 6.59 30.09 3.41
N GLY A 585 5.43 29.44 3.53
CA GLY A 585 5.23 28.19 4.28
C GLY A 585 5.97 26.98 3.69
N ARG A 586 7.08 27.21 3.00
CA ARG A 586 7.94 26.28 2.28
C ARG A 586 8.71 25.41 3.29
N LYS A 587 8.47 24.11 3.24
CA LYS A 587 9.19 23.11 4.04
C LYS A 587 10.52 22.80 3.36
N MET A 588 11.63 22.89 4.10
CA MET A 588 12.97 22.54 3.62
C MET A 588 13.57 21.52 4.58
N LEU A 589 14.24 20.50 4.04
CA LEU A 589 14.87 19.42 4.78
C LEU A 589 16.32 19.23 4.32
N ASP A 590 17.24 19.27 5.29
CA ASP A 590 18.60 18.77 5.13
C ASP A 590 18.70 17.46 5.91
N LEU A 591 19.03 16.37 5.21
CA LEU A 591 19.16 15.04 5.77
C LEU A 591 20.58 14.52 5.49
N VAL A 592 21.32 14.14 6.52
CA VAL A 592 22.68 13.58 6.37
C VAL A 592 22.69 12.13 6.81
N PHE A 593 23.11 11.22 5.92
CA PHE A 593 23.43 9.85 6.27
C PHE A 593 24.88 9.78 6.75
N VAL A 594 25.08 9.31 7.98
CA VAL A 594 26.40 8.98 8.53
C VAL A 594 26.51 7.47 8.51
N GLN A 595 27.30 6.94 7.57
CA GLN A 595 27.30 5.53 7.22
C GLN A 595 28.62 4.87 7.62
N ASP A 596 28.52 3.86 8.46
CA ASP A 596 29.60 2.92 8.72
C ASP A 596 29.92 2.13 7.43
N CYS A 597 31.22 2.04 7.09
CA CYS A 597 31.75 1.32 5.93
C CYS A 597 32.75 0.21 6.28
N THR A 598 32.71 -0.32 7.50
CA THR A 598 33.49 -1.50 7.89
C THR A 598 32.85 -2.81 7.39
N GLY A 599 33.57 -3.92 7.54
CA GLY A 599 33.27 -5.18 6.85
C GLY A 599 31.87 -5.75 7.07
N SER A 600 31.23 -5.50 8.22
CA SER A 600 29.89 -6.01 8.56
C SER A 600 28.74 -5.24 7.93
N GLN A 601 28.98 -4.01 7.44
CA GLN A 601 27.92 -3.13 6.94
C GLN A 601 27.49 -3.38 5.49
N GLY A 602 28.09 -4.36 4.80
CA GLY A 602 27.88 -4.57 3.36
C GLY A 602 26.40 -4.69 2.95
N SER A 603 25.58 -5.38 3.75
CA SER A 603 24.14 -5.53 3.49
C SER A 603 23.36 -4.21 3.64
N TYR A 604 23.73 -3.37 4.62
CA TYR A 604 23.08 -2.08 4.86
C TYR A 604 23.46 -1.05 3.80
N ILE A 605 24.74 -1.01 3.38
CA ILE A 605 25.18 -0.16 2.25
C ILE A 605 24.47 -0.57 0.96
N THR A 606 24.37 -1.87 0.69
CA THR A 606 23.68 -2.38 -0.50
C THR A 606 22.19 -2.03 -0.47
N SER A 607 21.52 -2.22 0.67
CA SER A 607 20.11 -1.86 0.85
C SER A 607 19.87 -0.35 0.70
N ALA A 608 20.71 0.47 1.33
CA ALA A 608 20.64 1.92 1.21
C ALA A 608 20.84 2.39 -0.24
N THR A 609 21.85 1.86 -0.93
CA THR A 609 22.13 2.19 -2.34
C THR A 609 20.95 1.82 -3.25
N LYS A 610 20.40 0.61 -3.09
CA LYS A 610 19.26 0.14 -3.90
C LYS A 610 18.00 0.97 -3.70
N ASN A 611 17.78 1.49 -2.49
CA ASN A 611 16.51 2.11 -2.10
C ASN A 611 16.56 3.63 -1.99
N ILE A 612 17.72 4.28 -2.17
CA ILE A 612 17.87 5.74 -1.92
C ILE A 612 16.92 6.59 -2.76
N GLN A 613 16.67 6.20 -4.02
CA GLN A 613 15.72 6.90 -4.88
C GLN A 613 14.31 6.83 -4.32
N SER A 614 13.85 5.63 -3.93
CA SER A 614 12.54 5.42 -3.30
C SER A 614 12.42 6.16 -1.96
N ILE A 615 13.46 6.13 -1.12
CA ILE A 615 13.51 6.88 0.15
C ILE A 615 13.30 8.38 -0.12
N CYS A 616 14.06 8.97 -1.04
CA CYS A 616 13.97 10.39 -1.36
C CYS A 616 12.60 10.76 -1.94
N GLN A 617 12.06 9.92 -2.84
CA GLN A 617 10.74 10.10 -3.42
C GLN A 617 9.63 10.06 -2.35
N HIS A 618 9.65 9.06 -1.45
CA HIS A 618 8.67 8.97 -0.37
C HIS A 618 8.75 10.15 0.61
N ILE A 619 9.95 10.60 0.95
CA ILE A 619 10.15 11.82 1.78
C ILE A 619 9.59 13.05 1.07
N PHE A 620 9.83 13.18 -0.24
CA PHE A 620 9.35 14.30 -1.03
C PHE A 620 7.82 14.37 -1.07
N GLU A 621 7.18 13.26 -1.46
CA GLU A 621 5.73 13.15 -1.61
C GLU A 621 5.01 13.22 -0.26
N SER A 622 5.41 12.39 0.70
CA SER A 622 4.75 12.28 2.00
C SER A 622 5.07 13.46 2.92
N GLY A 623 6.25 14.07 2.77
CA GLY A 623 6.67 15.29 3.47
C GLY A 623 5.98 16.56 2.95
N LYS A 624 5.33 16.49 1.78
CA LYS A 624 4.71 17.61 1.05
C LYS A 624 5.72 18.72 0.75
N LEU A 625 6.90 18.33 0.25
CA LEU A 625 7.91 19.26 -0.24
C LEU A 625 7.46 19.84 -1.59
N GLN A 626 7.82 21.09 -1.89
CA GLN A 626 7.25 21.82 -3.03
C GLN A 626 8.17 21.82 -4.25
N SER A 627 9.48 21.81 -4.03
CA SER A 627 10.50 21.82 -5.08
C SER A 627 11.60 20.80 -4.76
N PRO A 628 12.19 20.10 -5.74
CA PRO A 628 13.27 19.13 -5.51
C PRO A 628 14.44 19.67 -4.67
N GLU A 629 14.72 20.97 -4.77
CA GLU A 629 15.75 21.66 -4.00
C GLU A 629 15.40 21.86 -2.50
N ASP A 630 14.15 21.59 -2.11
CA ASP A 630 13.71 21.59 -0.72
C ASP A 630 14.35 20.44 0.05
N LEU A 631 14.64 19.32 -0.62
CA LEU A 631 15.35 18.18 -0.06
C LEU A 631 16.83 18.24 -0.45
N ARG A 632 17.72 18.29 0.53
CA ARG A 632 19.15 18.05 0.32
C ARG A 632 19.58 16.83 1.12
N ILE A 633 20.24 15.90 0.45
CA ILE A 633 20.84 14.73 1.07
C ILE A 633 22.34 14.92 1.16
N GLY A 634 22.89 14.69 2.34
CA GLY A 634 24.32 14.60 2.58
C GLY A 634 24.74 13.19 2.93
N LEU A 635 25.98 12.85 2.63
CA LEU A 635 26.57 11.54 2.94
C LEU A 635 27.96 11.75 3.57
N VAL A 636 28.14 11.16 4.74
CA VAL A 636 29.43 11.06 5.43
C VAL A 636 29.68 9.57 5.72
N ALA A 637 30.69 9.00 5.06
CA ALA A 637 31.13 7.65 5.34
C ALA A 637 32.30 7.66 6.33
N TYR A 638 32.38 6.68 7.22
CA TYR A 638 33.53 6.51 8.11
C TYR A 638 33.96 5.03 8.22
N ARG A 639 35.17 4.82 8.72
CA ARG A 639 35.81 3.50 8.98
C ARG A 639 36.65 3.59 10.25
N ASP A 640 37.47 2.58 10.53
CA ASP A 640 38.38 2.59 11.68
C ASP A 640 39.51 3.63 11.59
N HIS A 641 40.03 4.00 12.76
CA HIS A 641 41.27 4.76 12.85
C HIS A 641 42.51 3.89 12.52
N PRO A 642 43.61 4.49 12.04
CA PRO A 642 44.90 3.79 11.94
C PRO A 642 45.41 3.39 13.33
N PRO A 643 45.96 2.17 13.54
CA PRO A 643 46.46 1.23 12.53
C PRO A 643 45.47 0.18 11.99
N GLN A 644 44.22 0.16 12.43
CA GLN A 644 43.23 -0.85 12.06
C GLN A 644 42.79 -0.69 10.59
N ASP A 645 42.62 0.55 10.14
CA ASP A 645 42.43 0.89 8.72
C ASP A 645 43.37 2.05 8.30
N HIS A 646 43.86 1.97 7.07
CA HIS A 646 44.75 2.97 6.47
C HIS A 646 44.15 3.65 5.22
N THR A 647 42.91 3.34 4.82
CA THR A 647 42.30 3.92 3.62
C THR A 647 41.82 5.35 3.84
N TYR A 648 40.94 5.56 4.81
CA TYR A 648 40.39 6.86 5.21
C TYR A 648 39.63 6.68 6.52
N VAL A 649 39.62 7.70 7.38
CA VAL A 649 38.82 7.72 8.61
C VAL A 649 37.41 8.22 8.30
N THR A 650 37.30 9.33 7.55
CA THR A 650 36.03 9.88 7.08
C THR A 650 36.10 10.25 5.61
N LYS A 651 34.94 10.22 4.93
CA LYS A 651 34.75 10.67 3.56
C LYS A 651 33.43 11.44 3.47
N ASN A 652 33.53 12.75 3.24
CA ASN A 652 32.40 13.67 3.13
C ASN A 652 32.08 13.97 1.67
N PHE A 653 30.84 13.73 1.25
CA PHE A 653 30.37 13.98 -0.13
C PHE A 653 29.62 15.33 -0.28
N GLY A 654 29.40 16.04 0.82
CA GLY A 654 28.64 17.29 0.85
C GLY A 654 27.13 17.09 0.68
N PHE A 655 26.38 18.19 0.60
CA PHE A 655 24.95 18.15 0.29
C PHE A 655 24.69 18.14 -1.22
N SER A 656 23.69 17.38 -1.65
CA SER A 656 23.18 17.35 -3.02
C SER A 656 21.65 17.28 -3.02
N SER A 657 21.00 17.99 -3.93
CA SER A 657 19.58 17.78 -4.29
C SER A 657 19.41 16.85 -5.50
N ASP A 658 20.52 16.50 -6.19
CA ASP A 658 20.52 15.50 -7.24
C ASP A 658 20.66 14.11 -6.61
N ILE A 659 19.56 13.36 -6.65
CA ILE A 659 19.44 12.01 -6.07
C ILE A 659 20.35 11.02 -6.81
N SER A 660 20.54 11.19 -8.13
CA SER A 660 21.41 10.30 -8.93
C SER A 660 22.86 10.42 -8.50
N LYS A 661 23.28 11.64 -8.15
CA LYS A 661 24.61 11.87 -7.57
C LYS A 661 24.75 11.18 -6.22
N VAL A 662 23.75 11.29 -5.34
CA VAL A 662 23.75 10.65 -4.01
C VAL A 662 23.81 9.12 -4.14
N GLU A 663 23.06 8.55 -5.08
CA GLU A 663 23.10 7.13 -5.39
C GLU A 663 24.48 6.69 -5.91
N SER A 664 25.09 7.47 -6.80
CA SER A 664 26.46 7.21 -7.27
C SER A 664 27.49 7.32 -6.14
N ASP A 665 27.32 8.27 -5.22
CA ASP A 665 28.19 8.48 -4.08
C ASP A 665 28.09 7.30 -3.10
N LEU A 666 26.87 6.83 -2.79
CA LEU A 666 26.61 5.60 -2.03
C LEU A 666 27.17 4.35 -2.71
N GLY A 667 26.93 4.19 -4.01
CA GLY A 667 27.44 3.06 -4.79
C GLY A 667 28.97 3.03 -4.93
N SER A 668 29.65 4.14 -4.64
CA SER A 668 31.12 4.19 -4.55
C SER A 668 31.67 3.62 -3.23
N LEU A 669 30.82 3.44 -2.22
CA LEU A 669 31.20 2.90 -0.93
C LEU A 669 31.22 1.37 -0.98
N TYR A 670 32.20 0.79 -0.30
CA TYR A 670 32.29 -0.64 -0.10
C TYR A 670 32.66 -0.92 1.35
N ALA A 671 32.07 -1.97 1.91
CA ALA A 671 32.39 -2.45 3.24
C ALA A 671 33.76 -3.14 3.24
N SER A 672 34.71 -2.61 4.02
CA SER A 672 36.00 -3.28 4.27
C SER A 672 36.68 -2.69 5.49
N GLY A 673 37.58 -3.45 6.12
CA GLY A 673 38.26 -3.02 7.35
C GLY A 673 37.67 -3.68 8.58
N GLY A 674 38.04 -3.19 9.76
CA GLY A 674 37.72 -3.77 11.06
C GLY A 674 38.99 -4.13 11.85
N GLY A 675 38.94 -4.03 13.19
CA GLY A 675 40.05 -4.50 14.02
C GLY A 675 39.75 -4.65 15.50
N ASP A 676 39.53 -3.52 16.18
CA ASP A 676 39.45 -3.41 17.64
C ASP A 676 38.02 -3.38 18.18
N GLY A 677 37.02 -3.31 17.31
CA GLY A 677 35.60 -3.40 17.64
C GLY A 677 34.91 -2.04 17.52
N PRO A 678 35.18 -1.07 18.42
CA PRO A 678 34.71 0.30 18.27
C PRO A 678 35.31 0.96 17.02
N GLU A 679 34.60 1.95 16.48
CA GLU A 679 34.93 2.58 15.19
C GLU A 679 34.99 4.12 15.29
N ALA A 680 35.36 4.79 14.19
CA ALA A 680 35.46 6.26 14.12
C ALA A 680 34.10 7.00 14.03
N VAL A 681 33.08 6.51 14.74
CA VAL A 681 31.74 7.13 14.80
C VAL A 681 31.83 8.61 15.19
N THR A 682 32.69 8.92 16.17
CA THR A 682 32.93 10.30 16.64
C THR A 682 33.44 11.21 15.54
N ALA A 683 34.35 10.71 14.68
CA ALA A 683 34.88 11.45 13.54
C ALA A 683 33.79 11.71 12.49
N GLY A 684 32.96 10.70 12.19
CA GLY A 684 31.83 10.83 11.29
C GLY A 684 30.80 11.87 11.76
N LEU A 685 30.46 11.87 13.06
CA LEU A 685 29.55 12.87 13.64
C LEU A 685 30.17 14.27 13.67
N ALA A 686 31.48 14.40 13.92
CA ALA A 686 32.17 15.69 13.88
C ALA A 686 32.15 16.30 12.48
N GLU A 687 32.35 15.47 11.45
CA GLU A 687 32.27 15.88 10.05
C GLU A 687 30.84 16.33 9.69
N ALA A 688 29.82 15.54 10.07
CA ALA A 688 28.41 15.88 9.84
C ALA A 688 27.99 17.21 10.51
N LEU A 689 28.47 17.46 11.74
CA LEU A 689 28.20 18.71 12.47
C LEU A 689 28.72 19.95 11.72
N ASN A 690 29.81 19.81 10.98
CA ASN A 690 30.50 20.90 10.28
C ASN A 690 30.08 21.08 8.81
N MET A 691 29.11 20.31 8.32
CA MET A 691 28.54 20.48 6.98
C MET A 691 27.77 21.82 6.83
N ASP A 692 27.52 22.23 5.58
CA ASP A 692 26.86 23.49 5.25
C ASP A 692 25.31 23.41 5.38
N TRP A 693 24.84 23.37 6.63
CA TRP A 693 23.41 23.27 6.98
C TRP A 693 22.64 24.57 6.72
N ARG A 694 21.45 24.49 6.08
CA ARG A 694 20.58 25.65 5.85
C ARG A 694 19.95 26.12 7.17
N PRO A 695 19.98 27.42 7.51
CA PRO A 695 19.42 27.93 8.77
C PRO A 695 17.94 27.59 8.95
N GLN A 696 17.15 27.73 7.88
CA GLN A 696 15.68 27.57 7.88
C GLN A 696 15.19 26.13 7.62
N ALA A 697 16.09 25.20 7.28
CA ALA A 697 15.73 23.82 7.04
C ALA A 697 15.53 23.06 8.37
N SER A 698 14.66 22.06 8.34
CA SER A 698 14.71 20.96 9.30
C SER A 698 16.03 20.22 9.09
N LYS A 699 16.77 19.94 10.16
CA LYS A 699 18.12 19.37 10.10
C LYS A 699 18.13 18.03 10.80
N MET A 700 18.52 16.98 10.09
CA MET A 700 18.48 15.62 10.61
C MET A 700 19.73 14.83 10.19
N VAL A 701 20.29 14.09 11.12
CA VAL A 701 21.33 13.09 10.88
C VAL A 701 20.74 11.71 11.11
N VAL A 702 20.96 10.78 10.18
CA VAL A 702 20.68 9.35 10.34
C VAL A 702 22.02 8.62 10.38
N LEU A 703 22.39 8.15 11.56
CA LEU A 703 23.58 7.32 11.77
C LEU A 703 23.20 5.85 11.62
N ILE A 704 23.92 5.10 10.79
CA ILE A 704 23.72 3.65 10.56
C ILE A 704 25.02 2.96 10.94
N ALA A 705 25.00 2.14 12.00
CA ALA A 705 26.18 1.45 12.51
C ALA A 705 25.82 0.19 13.31
N ASP A 706 26.78 -0.75 13.38
CA ASP A 706 26.72 -1.91 14.28
C ASP A 706 27.80 -1.89 15.39
N ALA A 707 28.59 -0.81 15.48
CA ALA A 707 29.63 -0.64 16.47
C ALA A 707 29.58 0.75 17.17
N PRO A 708 30.06 0.85 18.42
CA PRO A 708 30.13 2.10 19.17
C PRO A 708 31.36 2.97 18.82
N PRO A 709 31.39 4.25 19.24
CA PRO A 709 32.63 5.03 19.24
C PRO A 709 33.65 4.53 20.25
N HIS A 710 34.92 4.83 19.99
CA HIS A 710 36.01 4.70 20.95
C HIS A 710 35.78 5.51 22.25
N GLY A 711 36.26 4.97 23.37
CA GLY A 711 36.32 5.66 24.68
C GLY A 711 35.16 5.38 25.63
N ILE A 712 34.16 4.60 25.22
CA ILE A 712 33.01 4.27 26.09
C ILE A 712 33.29 3.09 27.04
N GLY A 713 34.49 2.50 26.97
CA GLY A 713 34.93 1.42 27.85
C GLY A 713 34.63 0.01 27.34
N GLU A 714 34.55 -0.18 26.02
CA GLU A 714 34.37 -1.49 25.42
C GLU A 714 35.60 -2.38 25.51
N TYR A 715 35.38 -3.70 25.55
CA TYR A 715 36.47 -4.66 25.54
C TYR A 715 37.14 -4.71 24.17
N GLY A 716 38.46 -4.54 24.13
CA GLY A 716 39.24 -4.62 22.89
C GLY A 716 39.51 -3.28 22.23
N ASP A 717 38.95 -2.18 22.75
CA ASP A 717 39.11 -0.81 22.22
C ASP A 717 40.60 -0.40 22.14
N GLY A 718 41.08 -0.12 20.93
CA GLY A 718 42.44 0.33 20.68
C GLY A 718 42.68 1.78 21.10
N PHE A 719 41.62 2.53 21.40
CA PHE A 719 41.63 3.94 21.76
C PHE A 719 40.79 4.20 23.01
N GLU A 720 41.17 3.54 24.11
CA GLU A 720 40.42 3.60 25.37
C GLU A 720 40.21 5.03 25.91
N ASP A 721 41.10 5.98 25.63
CA ASP A 721 40.98 7.37 26.09
C ASP A 721 40.01 8.22 25.24
N GLY A 722 39.35 7.64 24.24
CA GLY A 722 38.43 8.32 23.34
C GLY A 722 38.96 8.50 21.93
N SER A 723 38.20 9.22 21.10
CA SER A 723 38.56 9.42 19.69
C SER A 723 39.95 10.07 19.55
N PRO A 724 40.84 9.52 18.71
CA PRO A 724 42.16 10.08 18.42
C PRO A 724 42.13 11.52 17.91
N ASP A 725 41.02 11.95 17.32
CA ASP A 725 40.85 13.29 16.76
C ASP A 725 40.59 14.36 17.84
N GLY A 726 40.51 13.96 19.12
CA GLY A 726 40.31 14.85 20.27
C GLY A 726 38.87 15.35 20.46
N ASN A 727 37.93 14.85 19.65
CA ASN A 727 36.51 15.14 19.79
C ASN A 727 35.85 14.21 20.81
N ASP A 728 34.92 14.75 21.60
CA ASP A 728 34.09 13.98 22.52
C ASP A 728 32.66 13.87 21.95
N PRO A 729 32.10 12.67 21.79
CA PRO A 729 30.81 12.51 21.15
C PRO A 729 29.64 13.07 21.96
N LEU A 730 29.70 13.11 23.30
CA LEU A 730 28.64 13.74 24.11
C LEU A 730 28.64 15.26 23.91
N GLN A 731 29.82 15.86 23.75
CA GLN A 731 29.93 17.28 23.39
C GLN A 731 29.41 17.55 21.98
N LEU A 732 29.68 16.67 21.01
CA LEU A 732 29.15 16.77 19.65
C LEU A 732 27.62 16.67 19.64
N ALA A 733 27.02 15.74 20.39
CA ALA A 733 25.56 15.63 20.49
C ALA A 733 24.91 16.91 21.04
N ARG A 734 25.50 17.52 22.07
CA ARG A 734 25.02 18.80 22.60
C ARG A 734 25.20 19.95 21.60
N ALA A 735 26.31 19.95 20.85
CA ALA A 735 26.54 20.93 19.80
C ALA A 735 25.54 20.78 18.64
N MET A 736 25.19 19.55 18.26
CA MET A 736 24.13 19.22 17.29
C MET A 736 22.76 19.70 17.80
N ALA A 737 22.39 19.34 19.03
CA ALA A 737 21.14 19.78 19.66
C ALA A 737 21.01 21.31 19.68
N GLY A 738 22.08 22.01 20.07
CA GLY A 738 22.13 23.47 20.07
C GLY A 738 22.14 24.12 18.67
N ARG A 739 22.40 23.36 17.60
CA ARG A 739 22.20 23.81 16.19
C ARG A 739 20.85 23.34 15.62
N GLY A 740 20.03 22.68 16.43
CA GLY A 740 18.76 22.10 16.02
C GLY A 740 18.89 20.93 15.07
N ILE A 741 20.02 20.22 15.10
CA ILE A 741 20.29 18.99 14.34
C ILE A 741 19.85 17.80 15.20
N THR A 742 18.84 17.07 14.73
CA THR A 742 18.32 15.88 15.41
C THR A 742 19.08 14.63 14.95
N LEU A 743 19.59 13.81 15.88
CA LEU A 743 20.28 12.56 15.57
C LEU A 743 19.32 11.37 15.72
N PHE A 744 19.09 10.66 14.63
CA PHE A 744 18.44 9.36 14.61
C PHE A 744 19.49 8.29 14.42
N PHE A 745 19.42 7.24 15.23
CA PHE A 745 20.37 6.14 15.18
C PHE A 745 19.67 4.86 14.76
N VAL A 746 20.10 4.30 13.64
CA VAL A 746 19.70 2.99 13.16
C VAL A 746 20.72 1.98 13.67
N ALA A 747 20.30 1.21 14.67
CA ALA A 747 21.13 0.19 15.29
C ALA A 747 21.05 -1.11 14.49
N CYS A 748 22.17 -1.53 13.89
CA CYS A 748 22.26 -2.75 13.11
C CYS A 748 22.47 -3.96 14.05
N GLU A 749 21.40 -4.72 14.29
CA GLU A 749 21.36 -5.78 15.30
C GLU A 749 21.41 -7.17 14.64
N PRO A 750 22.04 -8.19 15.27
CA PRO A 750 22.40 -8.26 16.69
C PRO A 750 23.82 -7.78 17.07
N ALA A 751 24.57 -7.20 16.13
CA ALA A 751 26.00 -6.93 16.31
C ALA A 751 26.26 -5.82 17.35
N LEU A 752 25.48 -4.74 17.33
CA LEU A 752 25.62 -3.64 18.28
C LEU A 752 25.42 -4.08 19.74
N SER A 753 24.43 -4.92 20.02
CA SER A 753 24.18 -5.43 21.37
C SER A 753 25.21 -6.44 21.87
N GLY A 754 26.20 -6.81 21.05
CA GLY A 754 27.39 -7.54 21.49
C GLY A 754 28.31 -6.71 22.39
N TYR A 755 28.20 -5.38 22.32
CA TYR A 755 28.99 -4.42 23.10
C TYR A 755 28.35 -4.13 24.47
N ALA A 756 29.21 -3.86 25.45
CA ALA A 756 28.83 -3.75 26.85
C ALA A 756 28.06 -2.47 27.18
N TYR A 757 28.27 -1.38 26.46
CA TYR A 757 27.71 -0.05 26.76
C TYR A 757 27.12 0.67 25.53
N ALA A 758 27.29 0.12 24.31
CA ALA A 758 26.89 0.75 23.06
C ALA A 758 25.41 1.15 23.00
N THR A 759 24.48 0.26 23.36
CA THR A 759 23.04 0.54 23.35
C THR A 759 22.68 1.71 24.26
N ASP A 760 23.21 1.71 25.49
CA ASP A 760 22.96 2.75 26.50
C ASP A 760 23.53 4.10 26.05
N PHE A 761 24.69 4.08 25.41
CA PHE A 761 25.36 5.26 24.87
C PHE A 761 24.56 5.89 23.73
N PHE A 762 24.15 5.11 22.73
CA PHE A 762 23.40 5.66 21.60
C PHE A 762 22.00 6.14 21.99
N GLN A 763 21.34 5.45 22.93
CA GLN A 763 20.08 5.94 23.49
C GLN A 763 20.25 7.32 24.15
N ALA A 764 21.36 7.55 24.87
CA ALA A 764 21.65 8.85 25.46
C ALA A 764 21.92 9.92 24.38
N MET A 765 22.66 9.59 23.33
CA MET A 765 22.97 10.50 22.21
C MET A 765 21.70 10.97 21.48
N THR A 766 20.78 10.04 21.17
CA THR A 766 19.50 10.36 20.54
C THR A 766 18.61 11.18 21.49
N ASN A 767 18.62 10.88 22.80
CA ASN A 767 17.86 11.66 23.79
C ASN A 767 18.37 13.11 23.90
N ILE A 768 19.70 13.33 23.92
CA ILE A 768 20.31 14.68 23.97
C ILE A 768 19.84 15.53 22.78
N THR A 769 19.79 14.94 21.60
CA THR A 769 19.42 15.62 20.34
C THR A 769 17.91 15.59 20.06
N SER A 770 17.10 15.00 20.94
CA SER A 770 15.66 14.80 20.76
C SER A 770 15.28 13.93 19.54
N GLY A 771 16.15 13.02 19.12
CA GLY A 771 15.90 12.00 18.09
C GLY A 771 15.49 10.65 18.67
N LEU A 772 15.65 9.59 17.88
CA LEU A 772 15.26 8.22 18.25
C LEU A 772 16.35 7.21 17.88
N MET A 773 16.42 6.14 18.68
CA MET A 773 17.18 4.94 18.38
C MET A 773 16.23 3.86 17.87
N LEU A 774 16.58 3.23 16.75
CA LEU A 774 15.75 2.29 16.01
C LEU A 774 16.52 0.98 15.81
N PRO A 775 16.20 -0.08 16.57
CA PRO A 775 16.82 -1.38 16.37
C PRO A 775 16.35 -2.02 15.07
N LEU A 776 17.27 -2.37 14.17
CA LEU A 776 16.97 -3.10 12.94
C LEU A 776 17.66 -4.45 12.92
N THR A 777 16.85 -5.50 12.93
CA THR A 777 17.30 -6.89 12.82
C THR A 777 17.63 -7.32 11.39
N THR A 778 17.20 -6.53 10.40
CA THR A 778 17.47 -6.77 8.97
C THR A 778 17.60 -5.46 8.20
N ALA A 779 18.41 -5.45 7.14
CA ALA A 779 18.62 -4.28 6.28
C ALA A 779 17.39 -3.94 5.40
N ASP A 780 16.43 -4.85 5.26
CA ASP A 780 15.21 -4.65 4.47
C ASP A 780 14.28 -3.60 5.12
N LEU A 781 14.33 -3.47 6.45
CA LEU A 781 13.53 -2.53 7.23
C LEU A 781 14.09 -1.09 7.21
N LEU A 782 15.31 -0.91 6.68
CA LEU A 782 16.05 0.36 6.72
C LEU A 782 15.28 1.50 6.05
N THR A 783 14.71 1.24 4.88
CA THR A 783 13.90 2.21 4.11
C THR A 783 12.72 2.74 4.93
N HIS A 784 11.94 1.84 5.53
CA HIS A 784 10.76 2.21 6.30
C HIS A 784 11.13 3.00 7.57
N ALA A 785 12.20 2.58 8.26
CA ALA A 785 12.70 3.27 9.44
C ALA A 785 13.16 4.70 9.11
N ILE A 786 13.89 4.89 8.01
CA ILE A 786 14.37 6.22 7.58
C ILE A 786 13.19 7.11 7.20
N VAL A 787 12.30 6.65 6.31
CA VAL A 787 11.17 7.45 5.83
C VAL A 787 10.27 7.85 7.00
N GLY A 788 9.90 6.90 7.86
CA GLY A 788 9.08 7.18 9.03
C GLY A 788 9.72 8.23 9.95
N SER A 789 11.03 8.10 10.22
CA SER A 789 11.75 8.99 11.15
C SER A 789 11.83 10.41 10.61
N VAL A 790 12.05 10.55 9.31
CA VAL A 790 12.08 11.84 8.62
C VAL A 790 10.72 12.51 8.68
N LEU A 791 9.65 11.76 8.40
CA LEU A 791 8.29 12.30 8.40
C LEU A 791 7.83 12.72 9.80
N GLU A 792 8.14 11.92 10.83
CA GLU A 792 7.93 12.31 12.22
C GLU A 792 8.72 13.59 12.56
N ASN A 793 10.00 13.66 12.23
CA ASN A 793 10.82 14.85 12.50
C ASN A 793 10.31 16.12 11.78
N LEU A 794 9.77 16.00 10.56
CA LEU A 794 9.15 17.12 9.85
C LEU A 794 7.89 17.65 10.54
N ASP A 795 7.03 16.76 11.06
CA ASP A 795 5.82 17.14 11.80
C ASP A 795 6.19 17.76 13.16
N MET A 796 7.17 17.18 13.85
CA MET A 796 7.70 17.71 15.12
C MET A 796 8.32 19.10 14.96
N GLU A 797 9.10 19.31 13.89
CA GLU A 797 9.75 20.59 13.60
C GLU A 797 8.72 21.72 13.37
N ARG A 798 7.58 21.42 12.73
CA ARG A 798 6.46 22.37 12.59
C ARG A 798 5.97 22.83 13.97
N LEU A 799 5.78 21.89 14.89
CA LEU A 799 5.29 22.19 16.24
C LEU A 799 6.33 22.98 17.03
N VAL A 800 7.61 22.60 16.98
CA VAL A 800 8.70 23.35 17.65
C VAL A 800 8.75 24.80 17.18
N ARG A 801 8.51 25.09 15.89
CA ARG A 801 8.45 26.48 15.39
C ARG A 801 7.24 27.23 15.92
N GLU A 802 6.12 26.55 16.09
CA GLU A 802 4.86 27.17 16.53
C GLU A 802 4.85 27.47 18.04
N VAL A 803 5.27 26.51 18.87
CA VAL A 803 5.15 26.61 20.34
C VAL A 803 6.49 26.80 21.06
N GLY A 804 7.61 26.62 20.36
CA GLY A 804 8.92 26.48 21.00
C GLY A 804 9.39 27.71 21.76
N GLN A 805 9.07 28.93 21.29
CA GLN A 805 9.41 30.16 22.03
C GLN A 805 8.72 30.20 23.40
N ALA A 806 7.42 29.90 23.46
CA ALA A 806 6.65 29.90 24.70
C ALA A 806 7.11 28.79 25.65
N VAL A 807 7.37 27.59 25.11
CA VAL A 807 7.87 26.43 25.87
C VAL A 807 9.25 26.72 26.47
N SER A 808 10.15 27.27 25.66
CA SER A 808 11.49 27.63 26.09
C SER A 808 11.53 28.72 27.16
N GLN A 809 10.69 29.76 27.03
CA GLN A 809 10.58 30.81 28.04
C GLN A 809 10.18 30.25 29.41
N ARG A 810 9.36 29.20 29.45
CA ARG A 810 8.98 28.55 30.71
C ARG A 810 10.11 27.72 31.30
N ILE A 811 10.82 26.96 30.47
CA ILE A 811 11.92 26.11 30.94
C ILE A 811 13.11 26.97 31.38
N LEU A 812 13.60 27.88 30.53
CA LEU A 812 14.80 28.67 30.80
C LEU A 812 14.51 29.97 31.56
N GLY A 813 13.36 30.60 31.31
CA GLY A 813 12.99 31.88 31.92
C GLY A 813 12.32 31.73 33.28
N ASN A 814 11.37 30.79 33.41
CA ASN A 814 10.67 30.52 34.68
C ASN A 814 11.31 29.39 35.51
N ASN A 815 12.37 28.75 34.98
CA ASN A 815 13.08 27.65 35.63
C ASN A 815 12.17 26.46 35.97
N GLU A 816 11.16 26.20 35.12
CA GLU A 816 10.25 25.06 35.24
C GLU A 816 10.91 23.77 34.73
N SER A 817 10.55 22.62 35.31
CA SER A 817 11.04 21.32 34.85
C SER A 817 10.57 21.01 33.43
N VAL A 818 11.47 20.44 32.61
CA VAL A 818 11.15 20.00 31.23
C VAL A 818 9.98 19.02 31.23
N ASP A 819 9.91 18.11 32.20
CA ASP A 819 8.84 17.11 32.30
C ASP A 819 7.47 17.71 32.61
N ASP A 820 7.43 18.76 33.44
CA ASP A 820 6.17 19.42 33.79
C ASP A 820 5.65 20.26 32.63
N VAL A 821 6.55 20.98 31.95
CA VAL A 821 6.20 21.74 30.74
C VAL A 821 5.78 20.80 29.62
N ALA A 822 6.42 19.64 29.46
CA ALA A 822 6.05 18.63 28.47
C ALA A 822 4.65 18.05 28.73
N ARG A 823 4.29 17.77 29.98
CA ARG A 823 2.96 17.25 30.35
C ARG A 823 1.85 18.25 30.01
N GLU A 824 2.04 19.52 30.34
CA GLU A 824 1.06 20.56 30.01
C GLU A 824 1.00 20.82 28.50
N LEU A 825 2.16 20.80 27.82
CA LEU A 825 2.21 20.94 26.37
C LEU A 825 1.45 19.80 25.68
N HIS A 826 1.63 18.56 26.15
CA HIS A 826 0.92 17.39 25.65
C HIS A 826 -0.60 17.55 25.81
N GLU A 827 -1.09 17.94 26.99
CA GLU A 827 -2.52 18.21 27.23
C GLU A 827 -3.07 19.28 26.29
N ARG A 828 -2.33 20.37 26.10
CA ARG A 828 -2.73 21.46 25.20
C ARG A 828 -2.80 21.02 23.74
N LEU A 829 -1.85 20.22 23.28
CA LEU A 829 -1.82 19.72 21.90
C LEU A 829 -2.90 18.65 21.67
N LEU A 830 -3.20 17.82 22.68
CA LEU A 830 -4.34 16.90 22.65
C LEU A 830 -5.68 17.66 22.53
N LEU A 831 -5.87 18.73 23.29
CA LEU A 831 -7.08 19.57 23.21
C LEU A 831 -7.23 20.28 21.85
N ARG A 832 -6.13 20.47 21.13
CA ARG A 832 -6.12 21.02 19.75
C ARG A 832 -6.37 19.94 18.70
N ASN A 833 -6.54 18.68 19.10
CA ASN A 833 -6.63 17.52 18.21
C ASN A 833 -5.42 17.43 17.25
N GLU A 834 -4.21 17.76 17.72
CA GLU A 834 -3.01 17.67 16.89
C GLU A 834 -2.60 16.19 16.71
N SER A 835 -2.47 15.75 15.46
CA SER A 835 -1.92 14.44 15.09
C SER A 835 -0.49 14.58 14.58
N THR A 836 0.34 13.58 14.88
CA THR A 836 1.72 13.51 14.38
C THR A 836 2.00 12.09 13.91
N LYS A 837 2.77 11.95 12.84
CA LYS A 837 3.25 10.63 12.43
C LYS A 837 4.25 10.10 13.46
N LYS A 838 4.18 8.80 13.72
CA LYS A 838 5.05 8.10 14.66
C LYS A 838 5.56 6.82 14.02
N VAL A 839 6.87 6.63 14.08
CA VAL A 839 7.47 5.33 13.74
C VAL A 839 7.28 4.39 14.93
N VAL A 840 6.63 3.27 14.68
CA VAL A 840 6.45 2.19 15.64
C VAL A 840 7.32 1.03 15.20
N ILE A 841 8.36 0.75 15.98
CA ILE A 841 9.21 -0.43 15.83
C ILE A 841 9.16 -1.18 17.15
N GLU A 842 8.95 -2.48 17.06
CA GLU A 842 9.02 -3.34 18.23
C GLU A 842 10.43 -3.27 18.86
N SER A 843 10.48 -2.93 20.15
CA SER A 843 11.72 -2.92 20.89
C SER A 843 12.21 -4.35 21.09
N ILE A 844 13.43 -4.62 20.64
CA ILE A 844 14.12 -5.87 20.91
C ILE A 844 14.98 -5.79 22.17
N TYR A 845 15.05 -4.64 22.83
CA TYR A 845 15.89 -4.42 24.01
C TYR A 845 15.13 -4.66 25.30
N ARG A 846 15.78 -5.35 26.23
CA ARG A 846 15.30 -5.53 27.60
C ARG A 846 15.56 -4.26 28.42
N GLU A 847 14.54 -3.79 29.14
CA GLU A 847 14.75 -2.73 30.13
C GLU A 847 15.54 -3.25 31.34
N SER A 848 16.52 -2.47 31.80
CA SER A 848 17.24 -2.72 33.05
C SER A 848 17.55 -1.41 33.76
N GLU A 849 17.64 -1.46 35.09
CA GLU A 849 17.99 -0.31 35.92
C GLU A 849 19.42 0.16 35.64
N GLU A 850 20.34 -0.76 35.32
CA GLU A 850 21.69 -0.45 34.90
C GLU A 850 21.72 0.30 33.56
N ALA A 851 20.92 -0.11 32.56
CA ALA A 851 20.82 0.60 31.28
C ALA A 851 20.22 2.00 31.44
N LYS A 852 19.16 2.14 32.27
CA LYS A 852 18.55 3.44 32.62
C LYS A 852 19.56 4.34 33.34
N HIS A 853 20.31 3.79 34.30
CA HIS A 853 21.39 4.50 35.00
C HIS A 853 22.48 4.96 34.02
N ASN A 854 22.98 4.08 33.16
CA ASN A 854 24.02 4.41 32.18
C ASN A 854 23.55 5.50 31.20
N THR A 855 22.33 5.40 30.69
CA THR A 855 21.73 6.42 29.81
C THR A 855 21.67 7.77 30.51
N SER A 856 21.24 7.79 31.78
CA SER A 856 21.17 9.01 32.61
C SER A 856 22.57 9.61 32.85
N VAL A 857 23.56 8.77 33.15
CA VAL A 857 24.96 9.18 33.33
C VAL A 857 25.48 9.85 32.06
N TYR A 858 25.31 9.23 30.88
CA TYR A 858 25.74 9.81 29.61
C TYR A 858 25.03 11.13 29.29
N MET A 859 23.73 11.24 29.58
CA MET A 859 22.97 12.49 29.37
C MET A 859 23.48 13.64 30.25
N GLN A 860 23.91 13.35 31.49
CA GLN A 860 24.32 14.36 32.47
C GLN A 860 25.81 14.71 32.44
N ALA A 861 26.68 13.76 32.12
CA ALA A 861 28.14 13.94 32.13
C ALA A 861 28.62 14.87 31.01
N ALA A 862 29.57 15.77 31.28
CA ALA A 862 30.04 16.72 30.27
C ALA A 862 30.91 16.06 29.18
N SER A 863 31.54 14.93 29.50
CA SER A 863 32.40 14.16 28.60
C SER A 863 32.37 12.66 28.92
N LEU A 864 32.86 11.82 28.00
CA LEU A 864 33.04 10.39 28.22
C LEU A 864 33.98 10.09 29.40
N ALA A 865 35.00 10.93 29.61
CA ALA A 865 35.93 10.78 30.72
C ALA A 865 35.23 10.90 32.09
N GLU A 866 34.21 11.74 32.20
CA GLU A 866 33.38 11.87 33.41
C GLU A 866 32.32 10.76 33.52
N ALA A 867 31.77 10.31 32.39
CA ALA A 867 30.75 9.27 32.35
C ALA A 867 31.30 7.89 32.71
N ARG A 868 32.44 7.52 32.10
CA ARG A 868 33.01 6.16 32.12
C ARG A 868 33.16 5.55 33.52
N PRO A 869 33.66 6.27 34.55
CA PRO A 869 33.80 5.70 35.90
C PRO A 869 32.47 5.37 36.60
N LEU A 870 31.36 5.93 36.12
CA LEU A 870 30.04 5.81 36.74
C LEU A 870 29.16 4.74 36.07
N LEU A 871 29.64 4.15 34.97
CA LEU A 871 28.91 3.15 34.19
C LEU A 871 28.83 1.81 34.92
N ARG A 872 27.68 1.16 34.78
CA ARG A 872 27.39 -0.16 35.35
C ARG A 872 27.28 -1.17 34.23
N ARG A 873 27.90 -2.34 34.40
CA ARG A 873 27.76 -3.43 33.44
C ARG A 873 26.36 -4.02 33.57
N VAL A 874 25.64 -4.11 32.45
CA VAL A 874 24.34 -4.77 32.41
C VAL A 874 24.55 -6.29 32.37
N PRO A 875 23.97 -7.05 33.31
CA PRO A 875 24.15 -8.49 33.37
C PRO A 875 23.27 -9.22 32.33
N GLY A 876 23.84 -10.25 31.69
CA GLY A 876 23.11 -11.11 30.76
C GLY A 876 22.93 -10.52 29.36
N THR A 877 21.93 -11.01 28.64
CA THR A 877 21.56 -10.58 27.29
C THR A 877 20.90 -9.20 27.29
N ARG A 878 21.20 -8.38 26.29
CA ARG A 878 20.53 -7.09 26.05
C ARG A 878 19.16 -7.24 25.39
N PHE A 879 18.88 -8.41 24.82
CA PHE A 879 17.65 -8.65 24.08
C PHE A 879 16.49 -9.13 24.95
N THR A 880 15.27 -8.84 24.52
CA THR A 880 14.04 -9.42 25.08
C THR A 880 14.01 -10.93 24.86
N ASP A 881 13.36 -11.64 25.77
CA ASP A 881 13.18 -13.09 25.63
C ASP A 881 12.41 -13.41 24.35
N LYS A 882 11.40 -12.60 23.99
CA LYS A 882 10.66 -12.71 22.73
C LYS A 882 11.56 -12.70 21.49
N TYR A 883 12.49 -11.74 21.39
CA TYR A 883 13.45 -11.69 20.29
C TYR A 883 14.38 -12.91 20.26
N LEU A 884 14.85 -13.36 21.43
CA LEU A 884 15.71 -14.54 21.54
C LEU A 884 15.00 -15.84 21.12
N HIS A 885 13.74 -16.01 21.52
CA HIS A 885 12.92 -17.15 21.11
C HIS A 885 12.64 -17.13 19.60
N SER A 886 12.31 -15.98 19.03
CA SER A 886 12.16 -15.80 17.57
C SER A 886 13.45 -16.13 16.81
N ARG A 887 14.60 -15.72 17.34
CA ARG A 887 15.91 -16.06 16.74
C ARG A 887 16.23 -17.56 16.83
N MET A 888 15.79 -18.24 17.89
CA MET A 888 15.96 -19.69 18.04
C MET A 888 15.01 -20.50 17.15
N SER A 889 13.77 -20.06 16.95
CA SER A 889 12.78 -20.72 16.10
C SER A 889 13.05 -20.53 14.59
N SER A 890 13.74 -19.45 14.20
CA SER A 890 14.08 -19.13 12.80
C SER A 890 15.31 -19.87 12.23
N GLY A 891 15.90 -20.84 12.96
CA GLY A 891 16.90 -21.78 12.43
C GLY A 891 18.25 -21.19 11.98
N ARG A 892 18.46 -19.88 12.11
CA ARG A 892 19.73 -19.22 11.76
C ARG A 892 20.71 -19.27 12.92
N SER A 893 21.28 -20.45 13.16
CA SER A 893 22.55 -20.55 13.88
C SER A 893 23.69 -20.19 12.92
N TYR A 894 24.08 -18.92 12.91
CA TYR A 894 25.47 -18.61 12.57
C TYR A 894 26.31 -18.90 13.81
N PRO A 895 27.35 -19.74 13.75
CA PRO A 895 28.32 -19.79 14.82
C PRO A 895 29.12 -18.48 14.78
N TYR A 896 28.62 -17.45 15.47
CA TYR A 896 29.44 -16.31 15.83
C TYR A 896 30.22 -16.71 17.08
N ALA A 897 31.42 -17.27 16.86
CA ALA A 897 32.42 -17.28 17.91
C ALA A 897 32.89 -15.83 18.07
N PRO A 898 32.84 -15.22 19.27
CA PRO A 898 33.59 -13.99 19.49
C PRO A 898 35.06 -14.33 19.17
N TYR A 899 35.63 -13.64 18.19
CA TYR A 899 37.08 -13.63 18.02
C TYR A 899 37.68 -12.97 19.27
N LEU A 900 37.84 -13.76 20.33
CA LEU A 900 38.83 -13.50 21.35
C LEU A 900 40.18 -13.83 20.69
N PRO A 901 41.05 -12.86 20.45
CA PRO A 901 42.39 -13.17 19.96
C PRO A 901 43.09 -14.08 20.97
N THR A 902 43.78 -15.10 20.44
CA THR A 902 44.52 -16.05 21.25
C THR A 902 45.49 -15.34 22.20
N ARG A 903 45.40 -15.69 23.48
CA ARG A 903 46.25 -15.25 24.59
C ARG A 903 47.74 -15.39 24.25
N LYS A 904 48.39 -14.33 23.76
CA LYS A 904 49.85 -14.20 23.82
C LYS A 904 50.22 -13.76 25.24
N THR A 905 50.51 -14.74 26.08
CA THR A 905 51.20 -14.49 27.36
C THR A 905 52.69 -14.63 27.13
N THR A 906 53.38 -13.50 27.10
CA THR A 906 54.84 -13.41 27.29
C THR A 906 55.15 -13.39 28.78
N SER A 907 55.97 -14.34 29.26
CA SER A 907 56.94 -14.24 30.38
C SER A 907 57.45 -15.65 30.77
N PRO A 908 58.58 -15.83 31.49
CA PRO A 908 59.81 -16.38 30.92
C PRO A 908 60.22 -17.77 31.49
N SER A 909 61.14 -18.43 30.77
CA SER A 909 62.11 -19.46 31.21
C SER A 909 61.72 -20.46 32.32
N THR A 910 61.72 -21.77 31.99
CA THR A 910 62.75 -22.73 32.45
C THR A 910 62.54 -24.13 31.84
N SER A 911 63.67 -24.82 31.71
CA SER A 911 63.96 -26.11 31.06
C SER A 911 63.17 -27.33 31.55
N THR A 912 62.85 -28.28 30.65
CA THR A 912 63.44 -29.64 30.64
C THR A 912 62.99 -30.50 29.44
N SER A 913 63.85 -31.48 29.13
CA SER A 913 64.06 -32.36 27.96
C SER A 913 62.97 -33.38 27.52
N SER A 914 62.83 -33.51 26.17
CA SER A 914 62.94 -34.71 25.29
C SER A 914 62.14 -36.01 25.55
N PRO A 915 61.95 -36.95 24.56
CA PRO A 915 62.07 -36.88 23.09
C PRO A 915 60.91 -37.54 22.27
N THR A 916 61.02 -37.31 20.96
CA THR A 916 60.36 -37.77 19.72
C THR A 916 60.42 -39.28 19.40
N ILE A 917 59.45 -39.79 18.60
CA ILE A 917 59.60 -40.90 17.61
C ILE A 917 58.72 -40.61 16.35
N PRO A 918 59.11 -41.01 15.10
CA PRO A 918 58.68 -40.38 13.83
C PRO A 918 57.97 -41.29 12.78
N THR A 919 57.17 -40.68 11.88
CA THR A 919 56.92 -40.89 10.40
C THR A 919 56.68 -42.33 9.81
N PRO A 920 56.07 -42.58 8.60
CA PRO A 920 56.15 -41.76 7.37
C PRO A 920 54.95 -41.79 6.36
N SER A 921 55.24 -41.18 5.20
CA SER A 921 54.47 -40.72 4.05
C SER A 921 54.32 -41.71 2.86
N HIS A 922 53.41 -41.34 1.92
CA HIS A 922 53.45 -41.43 0.43
C HIS A 922 52.31 -42.18 -0.34
N SER A 923 51.42 -41.37 -0.94
CA SER A 923 51.18 -41.14 -2.40
C SER A 923 50.44 -42.17 -3.34
N PRO A 924 49.81 -41.70 -4.45
CA PRO A 924 48.59 -42.23 -5.13
C PRO A 924 48.88 -42.82 -6.55
N PRO A 925 48.02 -42.82 -7.63
CA PRO A 925 46.54 -42.84 -7.84
C PRO A 925 46.05 -43.96 -8.84
N ARG A 926 44.73 -44.14 -9.06
CA ARG A 926 44.13 -44.57 -10.37
C ARG A 926 42.60 -44.39 -10.44
N LYS A 927 42.15 -43.79 -11.56
CA LYS A 927 40.76 -43.50 -11.99
C LYS A 927 39.98 -44.75 -12.42
N VAL A 928 38.64 -44.72 -12.28
CA VAL A 928 37.66 -45.07 -13.32
C VAL A 928 36.49 -44.06 -13.25
N VAL A 929 36.04 -43.62 -14.43
CA VAL A 929 35.03 -42.58 -14.72
C VAL A 929 33.69 -43.25 -15.10
N THR A 930 32.60 -42.47 -15.12
CA THR A 930 31.23 -42.67 -15.64
C THR A 930 30.21 -43.12 -14.57
N ASP A 931 29.03 -42.52 -14.37
CA ASP A 931 28.30 -41.48 -15.11
C ASP A 931 27.07 -40.97 -14.30
N PHE A 932 26.63 -39.74 -14.63
CA PHE A 932 25.31 -39.09 -14.42
C PHE A 932 24.76 -38.81 -13.00
N ALA A 933 24.81 -37.52 -12.62
CA ALA A 933 23.96 -36.91 -11.61
C ALA A 933 22.66 -36.39 -12.28
N ALA A 934 21.52 -36.82 -11.78
CA ALA A 934 20.22 -36.24 -12.12
C ALA A 934 20.01 -34.95 -11.31
N PHE A 935 19.51 -33.93 -12.01
CA PHE A 935 19.29 -32.56 -11.57
C PHE A 935 18.35 -32.49 -10.36
N GLY A 936 18.85 -31.94 -9.25
CA GLY A 936 18.05 -31.45 -8.14
C GLY A 936 18.22 -29.93 -8.04
N ALA A 937 17.16 -29.18 -8.32
CA ALA A 937 17.12 -27.74 -8.10
C ALA A 937 17.32 -27.43 -6.60
N PRO A 938 18.08 -26.38 -6.25
CA PRO A 938 18.39 -26.04 -4.86
C PRO A 938 17.14 -25.63 -4.07
N SER A 939 17.11 -26.00 -2.78
CA SER A 939 16.02 -25.81 -1.82
C SER A 939 15.75 -24.35 -1.40
N THR A 940 16.14 -23.37 -2.22
CA THR A 940 16.02 -21.92 -1.94
C THR A 940 15.29 -21.15 -3.02
N ALA A 941 14.69 -21.80 -4.02
CA ALA A 941 13.85 -21.12 -5.01
C ALA A 941 12.49 -20.73 -4.40
N SER A 942 12.44 -19.55 -3.78
CA SER A 942 11.20 -18.85 -3.45
C SER A 942 10.61 -18.28 -4.74
N VAL A 943 9.68 -18.99 -5.34
CA VAL A 943 8.91 -18.44 -6.44
C VAL A 943 7.78 -17.58 -5.83
N PHE A 944 7.84 -16.26 -6.06
CA PHE A 944 6.91 -15.21 -5.59
C PHE A 944 6.88 -14.89 -4.09
N GLY A 945 7.98 -15.05 -3.37
CA GLY A 945 8.14 -14.45 -2.02
C GLY A 945 7.33 -15.12 -0.89
N THR A 946 6.61 -16.21 -1.14
CA THR A 946 5.88 -16.96 -0.11
C THR A 946 6.81 -17.93 0.64
N LYS A 947 7.00 -17.71 1.95
CA LYS A 947 7.66 -18.68 2.85
C LYS A 947 6.69 -19.83 3.18
N VAL A 948 7.23 -21.05 3.24
CA VAL A 948 6.49 -22.27 3.57
C VAL A 948 6.85 -22.71 5.00
N ALA A 949 5.85 -23.00 5.83
CA ALA A 949 5.96 -24.00 6.89
C ALA A 949 5.78 -25.38 6.24
N SER A 950 6.68 -26.33 6.52
CA SER A 950 6.65 -27.66 5.89
C SER A 950 5.32 -28.36 6.14
N THR A 951 4.50 -28.50 5.09
CA THR A 951 3.28 -29.30 5.12
C THR A 951 3.66 -30.79 5.05
N PRO A 952 3.08 -31.67 5.88
CA PRO A 952 3.46 -33.08 5.92
C PRO A 952 3.02 -33.91 4.70
N PHE A 953 2.22 -33.35 3.78
CA PHE A 953 1.76 -34.07 2.58
C PHE A 953 1.73 -33.13 1.36
N SER A 954 2.56 -33.42 0.35
CA SER A 954 2.48 -32.81 -0.98
C SER A 954 1.58 -33.67 -1.86
N LEU A 955 0.68 -33.05 -2.64
CA LEU A 955 -0.27 -33.70 -3.56
C LEU A 955 0.41 -34.41 -4.76
N ALA A 956 1.74 -34.54 -4.77
CA ALA A 956 2.50 -35.26 -5.76
C ALA A 956 3.16 -36.48 -5.11
N GLY A 957 2.65 -37.68 -5.41
CA GLY A 957 3.31 -38.93 -5.05
C GLY A 957 4.70 -38.99 -5.67
N GLY A 958 5.75 -38.85 -4.84
CA GLY A 958 7.14 -38.85 -5.30
C GLY A 958 8.12 -38.51 -4.17
N LYS A 959 8.66 -39.57 -3.54
CA LYS A 959 9.70 -39.61 -2.51
C LYS A 959 10.65 -38.40 -2.44
N ALA A 960 10.62 -37.63 -1.33
CA ALA A 960 11.80 -37.11 -0.63
C ALA A 960 11.48 -36.30 0.65
N ALA A 961 12.27 -36.57 1.69
CA ALA A 961 12.70 -35.71 2.81
C ALA A 961 11.92 -35.71 4.15
N PHE A 962 12.51 -36.36 5.17
CA PHE A 962 12.35 -36.03 6.59
C PHE A 962 13.62 -36.32 7.39
N GLY A 963 13.96 -35.42 8.32
CA GLY A 963 14.93 -35.60 9.41
C GLY A 963 15.14 -34.25 10.12
N GLY A 964 15.20 -34.09 11.44
CA GLY A 964 14.97 -34.93 12.62
C GLY A 964 15.10 -34.00 13.86
N ILE A 965 14.35 -34.25 14.95
CA ILE A 965 14.35 -33.45 16.20
C ILE A 965 14.67 -34.33 17.43
N ARG A 966 15.48 -33.81 18.36
CA ARG A 966 15.59 -34.16 19.81
C ARG A 966 15.91 -32.83 20.55
N GLY A 967 15.46 -32.44 21.74
CA GLY A 967 14.59 -32.97 22.79
C GLY A 967 15.01 -32.37 24.16
N GLY A 968 14.06 -31.85 24.97
CA GLY A 968 14.17 -31.62 26.45
C GLY A 968 14.28 -30.16 26.94
N VAL A 969 13.78 -29.68 28.11
CA VAL A 969 12.60 -29.90 29.00
C VAL A 969 12.74 -28.92 30.21
N ARG A 970 11.66 -28.19 30.56
CA ARG A 970 11.16 -27.64 31.87
C ARG A 970 11.76 -26.44 32.66
N GLY A 971 10.88 -25.44 32.88
CA GLY A 971 10.36 -24.91 34.19
C GLY A 971 10.74 -23.47 34.55
N GLY A 972 9.88 -22.52 34.99
CA GLY A 972 8.43 -22.41 35.24
C GLY A 972 8.07 -21.12 36.06
N PHE A 973 6.83 -20.62 35.88
CA PHE A 973 5.95 -19.75 36.72
C PHE A 973 6.07 -18.20 36.82
N ASP A 974 4.87 -17.59 36.61
CA ASP A 974 4.26 -16.27 36.96
C ASP A 974 4.81 -14.98 36.30
N ASP A 975 4.03 -14.01 35.76
CA ASP A 975 2.59 -13.68 35.77
C ASP A 975 2.22 -12.90 34.48
N ASP A 976 0.96 -13.06 34.04
CA ASP A 976 0.08 -12.25 33.18
C ASP A 976 0.64 -11.10 32.31
N GLU A 977 0.48 -11.21 30.98
CA GLU A 977 -0.24 -10.25 30.12
C GLU A 977 -0.40 -10.82 28.69
N GLU A 978 -1.53 -10.49 28.06
CA GLU A 978 -2.09 -11.01 26.81
C GLU A 978 -1.11 -10.94 25.60
N GLU A 979 -0.75 -12.07 24.98
CA GLU A 979 0.16 -12.10 23.81
C GLU A 979 -0.58 -12.44 22.50
N GLU A 980 -0.61 -11.46 21.59
CA GLU A 980 -0.93 -11.64 20.16
C GLU A 980 0.17 -12.52 19.50
N GLU A 981 -0.21 -13.58 18.76
CA GLU A 981 0.74 -14.51 18.13
C GLU A 981 1.59 -13.82 17.04
N ASP A 982 2.77 -13.36 17.47
CA ASP A 982 3.82 -12.73 16.69
C ASP A 982 4.52 -13.73 15.75
N ASN A 983 4.48 -13.46 14.44
CA ASN A 983 5.22 -14.18 13.39
C ASN A 983 6.76 -14.03 13.49
N GLY A 984 7.27 -13.52 14.61
CA GLY A 984 8.69 -13.42 14.97
C GLY A 984 9.51 -12.49 14.08
N ARG A 985 8.88 -11.79 13.13
CA ARG A 985 9.53 -10.85 12.22
C ARG A 985 9.22 -9.44 12.67
N GLN A 986 10.27 -8.74 13.12
CA GLN A 986 10.21 -7.33 13.50
C GLN A 986 9.56 -6.50 12.38
N LYS A 987 8.48 -5.79 12.71
CA LYS A 987 7.76 -4.89 11.79
C LYS A 987 8.12 -3.42 12.10
N VAL A 988 8.12 -2.60 11.05
CA VAL A 988 8.23 -1.13 11.14
C VAL A 988 6.93 -0.55 10.58
N GLU A 989 6.16 0.11 11.43
CA GLU A 989 4.89 0.73 11.05
C GLU A 989 4.97 2.24 11.21
N LEU A 990 4.34 2.99 10.28
CA LEU A 990 4.13 4.41 10.42
C LEU A 990 2.67 4.64 10.79
N ARG A 991 2.41 5.10 12.01
CA ARG A 991 1.06 5.42 12.50
C ARG A 991 0.85 6.92 12.55
N GLU A 992 -0.34 7.38 12.24
CA GLU A 992 -0.76 8.76 12.47
C GLU A 992 -1.75 8.77 13.63
N ASP A 993 -1.26 9.12 14.80
CA ASP A 993 -2.00 9.12 16.05
C ASP A 993 -1.93 10.49 16.72
N SER A 994 -2.66 10.66 17.82
CA SER A 994 -2.52 11.82 18.68
C SER A 994 -1.09 11.94 19.22
N ILE A 995 -0.60 13.17 19.37
CA ILE A 995 0.76 13.40 19.86
C ILE A 995 0.97 12.74 21.23
N THR A 996 2.07 12.01 21.39
CA THR A 996 2.42 11.31 22.64
C THR A 996 3.13 12.22 23.64
N LEU A 997 3.17 11.82 24.92
CA LEU A 997 3.93 12.54 25.95
C LEU A 997 5.43 12.57 25.65
N ASP A 998 5.98 11.49 25.08
CA ASP A 998 7.40 11.44 24.68
C ASP A 998 7.71 12.44 23.57
N GLN A 999 6.85 12.52 22.55
CA GLN A 999 6.96 13.54 21.51
C GLN A 999 6.86 14.96 22.11
N ALA A 1000 5.92 15.22 23.02
CA ALA A 1000 5.84 16.51 23.70
C ALA A 1000 7.10 16.83 24.53
N ARG A 1001 7.71 15.83 25.18
CA ARG A 1001 9.00 15.98 25.87
C ARG A 1001 10.13 16.33 24.91
N ARG A 1002 10.20 15.68 23.75
CA ARG A 1002 11.18 15.99 22.69
C ARG A 1002 11.00 17.41 22.15
N ILE A 1003 9.76 17.88 21.95
CA ILE A 1003 9.49 19.29 21.59
C ILE A 1003 10.01 20.23 22.67
N ALA A 1004 9.77 19.93 23.95
CA ALA A 1004 10.21 20.75 25.07
C ALA A 1004 11.74 20.82 25.17
N MET A 1005 12.43 19.68 25.05
CA MET A 1005 13.90 19.61 25.06
C MET A 1005 14.51 20.36 23.87
N GLN A 1006 14.00 20.13 22.66
CA GLN A 1006 14.47 20.78 21.44
C GLN A 1006 14.27 22.29 21.49
N SER A 1007 13.16 22.75 22.06
CA SER A 1007 12.87 24.18 22.28
C SER A 1007 13.86 24.81 23.26
N ALA A 1008 14.17 24.13 24.37
CA ALA A 1008 15.13 24.61 25.36
C ALA A 1008 16.56 24.71 24.77
N TRP A 1009 17.03 23.68 24.06
CA TRP A 1009 18.36 23.68 23.43
C TRP A 1009 18.56 24.80 22.41
N ARG A 1010 17.52 25.11 21.62
CA ARG A 1010 17.58 26.16 20.59
C ARG A 1010 17.64 27.57 21.18
N SER A 1011 17.01 27.80 22.34
CA SER A 1011 17.03 29.12 22.99
C SER A 1011 18.21 29.31 23.95
N ALA A 1012 18.81 28.25 24.48
CA ALA A 1012 19.99 28.37 25.34
C ALA A 1012 21.23 28.97 24.63
N ARG A 1013 21.15 29.17 23.30
CA ARG A 1013 22.21 29.70 22.43
C ARG A 1013 21.85 30.99 21.68
N ALA A 1014 20.59 31.42 21.76
CA ALA A 1014 20.12 32.71 21.23
C ALA A 1014 20.29 33.80 22.29
#